data_AF-A0A0G1THB9-F1
#
_entry.id   AF-A0A0G1THB9-F1
#
_cell.length_a   1.000
_cell.length_b   1.000
_cell.length_c   1.000
_cell.angle_alpha   90.00
_cell.angle_beta   90.00
_cell.angle_gamma   90.00
#
_symmetry.space_group_name_H-M   'P 1'
#
loop_
_entity.id
_entity.type
_entity.pdbx_description
1 polymer ?
#
loop_
_entity_poly.entity_id
_entity_poly.type
_entity_poly.pdbx_seq_one_letter_code
_entity_poly.pdbx_strand_id
1 'polypeptide(L)'
;MALASRVLEGKDLPDINPMANLYNAMSIEYLTPYGGEDLDTLNGDFELDLAKGGERWIPIGGGKVKPAVKGELVWGDDYDLSTRALNWRQCDRTKLTSESKNGYFVMDGFGKVNKELIEKAAKKFVEKVVELFGGEAKIYWLDKANPEIEIDFESKKWDQGRVFVEAKKEAVNKKVEIKKINQVELTGIAKEIKEMVDQCLKSVDLPSVNFSVTHPKEESHGDYSVNVAMILAKKLGKNPRELAEKIVSKWSMVDSRWSKIIDKIEVAGAGFINFYLKSAFLRDKVEQIVADKWDKPLQGKKYSVEYTDPNPFKEFHLGHLYSNLIGESIAKIYEANGATAWRGDFYGDVGMHIAKSVWGMRQKMQEGKISLIDLEKLSIKKRQNFMGQGYALGVNKFEEDEQIKEEIKDINYMVYVASQEVLVKEREWKPLVKYEQYIQGHKDDYPEIRTIYQAGLKWSLEYFETYYVRLGTKFDAYYPESWVGEVGLQVVEKGLKMGVLELGEEGAVVYHGEKDGLHTRVFRNKMGLPTYEAKDLGLVKAKYSEFPFDYSLNIFGKEIDEYYKVVKKALEQIEPELGKKQEHLAHGMVNLPTGKMSSRKGNVITVEWLLNEARDQALKLIKNDKMSAAKKLEVAEQVGQGAVKYALLKSNVGENVPFDFGQSVSFSGASGPYIQYTFARAGSILTKAGKNGLVEFTDVSFNEDESSVLRSLYQYPEVVVEAAKNFTPQVVTTYLFGLAQQFNGFYN
;
A
#
# COMPACT_ATOMS: atom_id res chain seq x y z
N MET A 1 6.30 23.46 -33.77
CA MET A 1 6.56 24.87 -33.39
C MET A 1 7.95 25.11 -32.79
N ALA A 2 8.40 24.32 -31.79
CA ALA A 2 9.71 24.53 -31.16
C ALA A 2 10.91 24.44 -32.13
N LEU A 3 10.96 23.40 -32.97
CA LEU A 3 12.01 23.25 -33.99
C LEU A 3 11.97 24.38 -35.03
N ALA A 4 10.77 24.78 -35.50
CA ALA A 4 10.62 25.85 -36.47
C ALA A 4 11.10 27.21 -35.93
N SER A 5 10.77 27.53 -34.67
CA SER A 5 11.30 28.74 -33.98
C SER A 5 12.83 28.72 -33.95
N ARG A 6 13.43 27.57 -33.64
CA ARG A 6 14.88 27.40 -33.60
C ARG A 6 15.54 27.69 -34.95
N VAL A 7 14.98 27.17 -36.04
CA VAL A 7 15.48 27.43 -37.40
C VAL A 7 15.30 28.90 -37.79
N LEU A 8 14.15 29.52 -37.45
CA LEU A 8 13.88 30.94 -37.71
C LEU A 8 14.83 31.87 -36.92
N GLU A 9 15.29 31.43 -35.75
CA GLU A 9 16.33 32.10 -34.95
C GLU A 9 17.75 31.87 -35.50
N GLY A 10 17.90 31.21 -36.65
CA GLY A 10 19.19 30.94 -37.30
C GLY A 10 20.02 29.84 -36.61
N LYS A 11 19.40 28.98 -35.81
CA LYS A 11 20.07 27.87 -35.11
C LYS A 11 19.89 26.55 -35.87
N ASP A 12 20.94 25.73 -35.90
CA ASP A 12 20.88 24.38 -36.47
C ASP A 12 19.93 23.45 -35.71
N LEU A 13 19.37 22.46 -36.39
CA LEU A 13 18.59 21.40 -35.75
C LEU A 13 19.48 20.59 -34.78
N PRO A 14 18.90 20.04 -33.68
CA PRO A 14 19.65 19.18 -32.77
C PRO A 14 20.19 17.94 -33.49
N ASP A 15 21.48 17.69 -33.35
CA ASP A 15 22.13 16.44 -33.77
C ASP A 15 22.08 15.43 -32.61
N ILE A 16 21.21 14.42 -32.72
CA ILE A 16 20.91 13.45 -31.65
C ILE A 16 21.37 12.05 -32.05
N ASN A 17 20.73 11.50 -33.07
CA ASN A 17 21.09 10.25 -33.73
C ASN A 17 20.46 10.25 -35.13
N PRO A 18 20.91 9.41 -36.07
CA PRO A 18 20.44 9.49 -37.46
C PRO A 18 18.91 9.42 -37.62
N MET A 19 18.22 8.58 -36.85
CA MET A 19 16.76 8.44 -36.93
C MET A 19 16.03 9.66 -36.35
N ALA A 20 16.50 10.15 -35.21
CA ALA A 20 15.98 11.37 -34.59
C ALA A 20 16.20 12.61 -35.45
N ASN A 21 17.35 12.68 -36.10
CA ASN A 21 17.68 13.74 -37.04
C ASN A 21 16.75 13.70 -38.26
N LEU A 22 16.45 12.50 -38.77
CA LEU A 22 15.51 12.33 -39.89
C LEU A 22 14.11 12.84 -39.54
N TYR A 23 13.50 12.40 -38.43
CA TYR A 23 12.15 12.86 -38.11
C TYR A 23 12.10 14.34 -37.71
N ASN A 24 13.17 14.89 -37.13
CA ASN A 24 13.30 16.33 -36.86
C ASN A 24 13.36 17.14 -38.17
N ALA A 25 14.11 16.67 -39.17
CA ALA A 25 14.17 17.30 -40.50
C ALA A 25 12.81 17.27 -41.20
N MET A 26 12.14 16.11 -41.18
CA MET A 26 10.79 15.96 -41.72
C MET A 26 9.77 16.85 -41.01
N SER A 27 9.92 17.02 -39.69
CA SER A 27 9.05 17.91 -38.91
C SER A 27 9.15 19.38 -39.35
N ILE A 28 10.29 19.80 -39.88
CA ILE A 28 10.48 21.15 -40.43
C ILE A 28 9.98 21.23 -41.86
N GLU A 29 10.33 20.27 -42.71
CA GLU A 29 9.98 20.28 -44.14
C GLU A 29 8.46 20.32 -44.35
N TYR A 30 7.71 19.57 -43.54
CA TYR A 30 6.25 19.45 -43.66
C TYR A 30 5.49 20.22 -42.58
N LEU A 31 6.18 20.84 -41.63
CA LEU A 31 5.60 21.50 -40.46
C LEU A 31 4.65 20.60 -39.65
N THR A 32 4.89 19.29 -39.65
CA THR A 32 4.16 18.28 -38.89
C THR A 32 5.00 17.81 -37.69
N PRO A 33 4.42 17.64 -36.49
CA PRO A 33 5.17 17.15 -35.33
C PRO A 33 5.44 15.65 -35.44
N TYR A 34 6.70 15.23 -35.37
CA TYR A 34 7.09 13.82 -35.25
C TYR A 34 7.72 13.50 -33.90
N GLY A 35 7.48 12.28 -33.42
CA GLY A 35 8.19 11.66 -32.31
C GLY A 35 8.31 10.15 -32.56
N GLY A 36 9.41 9.56 -32.11
CA GLY A 36 9.73 8.16 -32.34
C GLY A 36 10.12 7.44 -31.06
N GLU A 37 9.54 6.26 -30.85
CA GLU A 37 9.74 5.40 -29.68
C GLU A 37 10.29 4.04 -30.12
N ASP A 38 11.10 3.42 -29.27
CA ASP A 38 11.56 2.05 -29.44
C ASP A 38 10.43 1.08 -29.08
N LEU A 39 9.88 0.42 -30.09
CA LEU A 39 8.73 -0.47 -29.96
C LEU A 39 9.03 -1.66 -29.04
N ASP A 40 10.28 -2.13 -28.98
CA ASP A 40 10.67 -3.28 -28.15
C ASP A 40 10.77 -2.95 -26.64
N THR A 41 10.50 -1.70 -26.29
CA THR A 41 10.47 -1.18 -24.92
C THR A 41 9.06 -0.81 -24.44
N LEU A 42 8.08 -0.83 -25.35
CA LEU A 42 6.67 -0.66 -25.01
C LEU A 42 6.12 -1.92 -24.31
N ASN A 43 5.13 -1.72 -23.45
CA ASN A 43 4.46 -2.78 -22.72
C ASN A 43 2.95 -2.70 -22.97
N GLY A 44 2.44 -3.57 -23.84
CA GLY A 44 1.02 -3.62 -24.18
C GLY A 44 0.59 -2.53 -25.16
N ASP A 45 -0.66 -2.08 -25.01
CA ASP A 45 -1.32 -1.20 -25.98
C ASP A 45 -0.81 0.24 -25.82
N PHE A 46 -0.65 0.95 -26.95
CA PHE A 46 -0.13 2.33 -26.95
C PHE A 46 -1.25 3.33 -27.23
N GLU A 47 -1.57 4.15 -26.24
CA GLU A 47 -2.80 4.95 -26.22
C GLU A 47 -2.52 6.46 -26.11
N LEU A 48 -3.38 7.27 -26.76
CA LEU A 48 -3.46 8.73 -26.58
C LEU A 48 -4.59 9.04 -25.60
N ASP A 49 -4.26 9.62 -24.44
CA ASP A 49 -5.24 9.98 -23.41
C ASP A 49 -4.96 11.37 -22.81
N LEU A 50 -5.87 11.84 -21.96
CA LEU A 50 -5.67 12.98 -21.08
C LEU A 50 -5.06 12.52 -19.76
N ALA A 51 -3.93 13.12 -19.39
CA ALA A 51 -3.27 12.82 -18.13
C ALA A 51 -4.18 13.09 -16.92
N LYS A 52 -4.08 12.23 -15.92
CA LYS A 52 -4.81 12.24 -14.65
C LYS A 52 -4.05 13.03 -13.58
N GLY A 53 -2.76 13.29 -13.80
CA GLY A 53 -1.91 14.16 -12.98
C GLY A 53 -0.97 13.43 -12.01
N GLY A 54 -0.87 12.10 -12.12
CA GLY A 54 -0.06 11.25 -11.24
C GLY A 54 0.77 10.20 -11.98
N GLU A 55 0.58 10.08 -13.29
CA GLU A 55 1.31 9.16 -14.16
C GLU A 55 2.79 9.54 -14.20
N ARG A 56 3.66 8.52 -14.19
CA ARG A 56 5.10 8.75 -14.13
C ARG A 56 5.59 9.04 -15.54
N TRP A 57 6.46 10.03 -15.66
CA TRP A 57 7.16 10.31 -16.90
C TRP A 57 8.59 10.76 -16.56
N ILE A 58 9.57 10.07 -17.14
CA ILE A 58 10.99 10.35 -16.91
C ILE A 58 11.53 10.96 -18.21
N PRO A 59 11.85 12.26 -18.28
CA PRO A 59 12.36 12.87 -19.52
C PRO A 59 13.63 12.18 -19.99
N ILE A 60 13.83 12.11 -21.32
CA ILE A 60 15.12 11.71 -21.90
C ILE A 60 16.27 12.49 -21.26
N GLY A 61 17.28 11.76 -20.78
CA GLY A 61 18.45 12.33 -20.10
C GLY A 61 18.20 12.87 -18.69
N GLY A 62 16.99 12.78 -18.15
CA GLY A 62 16.66 13.18 -16.79
C GLY A 62 16.36 11.98 -15.90
N GLY A 63 17.28 11.60 -15.02
CA GLY A 63 17.09 10.48 -14.07
C GLY A 63 16.09 10.75 -12.92
N LYS A 64 15.09 11.62 -13.11
CA LYS A 64 14.07 11.97 -12.11
C LYS A 64 12.68 11.90 -12.74
N VAL A 65 11.74 11.29 -12.01
CA VAL A 65 10.33 11.27 -12.40
C VAL A 65 9.75 12.69 -12.34
N LYS A 66 9.05 13.09 -13.40
CA LYS A 66 8.28 14.32 -13.48
C LYS A 66 6.83 13.96 -13.83
N PRO A 67 5.87 14.07 -12.90
CA PRO A 67 4.50 13.71 -13.17
C PRO A 67 3.90 14.56 -14.30
N ALA A 68 2.95 13.97 -15.01
CA ALA A 68 2.15 14.67 -16.00
C ALA A 68 1.25 15.73 -15.35
N VAL A 69 0.97 16.81 -16.07
CA VAL A 69 -0.02 17.80 -15.64
C VAL A 69 -1.40 17.26 -15.98
N LYS A 70 -2.29 17.19 -14.98
CA LYS A 70 -3.67 16.75 -15.18
C LYS A 70 -4.34 17.52 -16.33
N GLY A 71 -4.91 16.80 -17.27
CA GLY A 71 -5.60 17.32 -18.45
C GLY A 71 -4.70 17.59 -19.66
N GLU A 72 -3.40 17.30 -19.60
CA GLU A 72 -2.53 17.39 -20.78
C GLU A 72 -2.68 16.14 -21.67
N LEU A 73 -2.54 16.28 -22.99
CA LEU A 73 -2.54 15.14 -23.92
C LEU A 73 -1.21 14.39 -23.83
N VAL A 74 -1.29 13.08 -23.61
CA VAL A 74 -0.13 12.20 -23.38
C VAL A 74 -0.27 10.91 -24.18
N TRP A 75 0.86 10.35 -24.61
CA TRP A 75 0.90 8.96 -25.06
C TRP A 75 1.50 8.08 -23.97
N GLY A 76 0.92 6.89 -23.77
CA GLY A 76 1.38 5.92 -22.78
C GLY A 76 1.07 4.49 -23.19
N ASP A 77 1.67 3.55 -22.47
CA ASP A 77 1.35 2.12 -22.56
C ASP A 77 0.89 1.57 -21.19
N ASP A 78 0.66 0.26 -21.08
CA ASP A 78 0.21 -0.39 -19.83
C ASP A 78 1.18 -0.17 -18.64
N TYR A 79 2.41 0.29 -18.90
CA TYR A 79 3.43 0.54 -17.89
C TYR A 79 3.46 2.00 -17.43
N ASP A 80 3.58 2.96 -18.34
CA ASP A 80 3.65 4.41 -18.02
C ASP A 80 3.61 5.31 -19.27
N LEU A 81 3.64 6.63 -19.04
CA LEU A 81 3.74 7.61 -20.13
C LEU A 81 5.06 7.49 -20.90
N SER A 82 4.92 7.41 -22.21
CA SER A 82 6.01 7.51 -23.17
C SER A 82 6.26 8.96 -23.56
N THR A 83 5.21 9.74 -23.81
CA THR A 83 5.35 11.15 -24.21
C THR A 83 4.33 12.06 -23.51
N ARG A 84 4.71 13.34 -23.34
CA ARG A 84 3.83 14.39 -22.82
C ARG A 84 3.68 15.55 -23.80
N ALA A 85 2.56 16.24 -23.68
CA ALA A 85 2.18 17.30 -24.61
C ALA A 85 2.23 16.79 -26.05
N LEU A 86 1.51 15.67 -26.28
CA LEU A 86 1.60 14.84 -27.48
C LEU A 86 2.99 14.23 -27.62
N ASN A 87 3.53 14.12 -28.83
CA ASN A 87 4.83 13.52 -29.09
C ASN A 87 6.08 14.39 -28.76
N TRP A 88 5.92 15.56 -28.10
CA TRP A 88 7.04 16.50 -27.91
C TRP A 88 7.99 16.10 -26.77
N ARG A 89 7.46 15.71 -25.61
CA ARG A 89 8.27 15.46 -24.42
C ARG A 89 8.39 13.95 -24.21
N GLN A 90 9.35 13.33 -24.89
CA GLN A 90 9.57 11.88 -24.83
C GLN A 90 10.27 11.44 -23.54
N CYS A 91 10.02 10.20 -23.15
CA CYS A 91 10.57 9.60 -21.94
C CYS A 91 11.87 8.81 -22.23
N ASP A 92 12.70 8.63 -21.20
CA ASP A 92 13.97 7.92 -21.33
C ASP A 92 13.80 6.41 -21.57
N ARG A 93 12.70 5.82 -21.08
CA ARG A 93 12.40 4.38 -21.18
C ARG A 93 12.21 3.95 -22.64
N THR A 94 11.51 4.76 -23.42
CA THR A 94 11.06 4.41 -24.77
C THR A 94 11.89 5.09 -25.87
N LYS A 95 12.96 5.80 -25.50
CA LYS A 95 13.79 6.55 -26.47
C LYS A 95 14.41 5.62 -27.52
N LEU A 96 14.48 6.13 -28.75
CA LEU A 96 15.28 5.51 -29.80
C LEU A 96 16.77 5.66 -29.51
N THR A 97 17.51 4.57 -29.65
CA THR A 97 18.97 4.51 -29.51
C THR A 97 19.60 3.96 -30.80
N SER A 98 20.93 3.95 -30.88
CA SER A 98 21.65 3.29 -31.98
C SER A 98 21.38 1.78 -32.08
N GLU A 99 20.93 1.17 -30.98
CA GLU A 99 20.65 -0.27 -30.89
C GLU A 99 19.19 -0.62 -31.23
N SER A 100 18.32 0.38 -31.39
CA SER A 100 16.89 0.17 -31.64
C SER A 100 16.67 -0.46 -33.02
N LYS A 101 15.92 -1.57 -33.05
CA LYS A 101 15.62 -2.33 -34.28
C LYS A 101 14.20 -2.12 -34.78
N ASN A 102 13.27 -1.91 -33.85
CA ASN A 102 11.86 -1.70 -34.13
C ASN A 102 11.45 -0.33 -33.60
N GLY A 103 10.96 0.55 -34.49
CA GLY A 103 10.56 1.91 -34.14
C GLY A 103 9.07 2.15 -34.38
N TYR A 104 8.42 2.81 -33.44
CA TYR A 104 7.06 3.33 -33.58
C TYR A 104 7.10 4.85 -33.66
N PHE A 105 6.51 5.42 -34.72
CA PHE A 105 6.60 6.86 -34.99
C PHE A 105 5.21 7.49 -35.02
N VAL A 106 4.99 8.45 -34.11
CA VAL A 106 3.75 9.22 -34.03
C VAL A 106 3.92 10.51 -34.81
N MET A 107 3.03 10.73 -35.78
CA MET A 107 2.87 12.00 -36.47
C MET A 107 1.46 12.53 -36.22
N ASP A 108 1.37 13.66 -35.52
CA ASP A 108 0.08 14.21 -35.13
C ASP A 108 -0.42 15.28 -36.12
N GLY A 109 -1.72 15.26 -36.44
CA GLY A 109 -2.37 16.25 -37.29
C GLY A 109 -3.16 17.29 -36.48
N PHE A 110 -2.78 18.58 -36.56
CA PHE A 110 -3.51 19.67 -35.90
C PHE A 110 -3.79 20.87 -36.80
N GLY A 111 -4.93 21.51 -36.57
CA GLY A 111 -5.22 22.85 -37.09
C GLY A 111 -5.31 22.92 -38.62
N LYS A 112 -4.46 23.77 -39.24
CA LYS A 112 -4.46 24.04 -40.70
C LYS A 112 -3.69 22.99 -41.52
N VAL A 113 -3.11 21.97 -40.89
CA VAL A 113 -2.46 20.85 -41.60
C VAL A 113 -3.56 19.93 -42.13
N ASN A 114 -3.75 19.90 -43.44
CA ASN A 114 -4.77 19.05 -44.06
C ASN A 114 -4.30 17.59 -44.18
N LYS A 115 -5.25 16.67 -44.35
CA LYS A 115 -4.98 15.22 -44.47
C LYS A 115 -4.00 14.90 -45.61
N GLU A 116 -4.11 15.59 -46.74
CA GLU A 116 -3.22 15.41 -47.90
C GLU A 116 -1.74 15.70 -47.57
N LEU A 117 -1.46 16.74 -46.77
CA LEU A 117 -0.11 17.07 -46.36
C LEU A 117 0.46 16.01 -45.40
N ILE A 118 -0.35 15.50 -44.47
CA ILE A 118 0.03 14.42 -43.55
C ILE A 118 0.31 13.14 -44.34
N GLU A 119 -0.55 12.78 -45.30
CA GLU A 119 -0.34 11.62 -46.17
C GLU A 119 0.95 11.73 -46.98
N LYS A 120 1.23 12.90 -47.54
CA LYS A 120 2.47 13.18 -48.27
C LYS A 120 3.70 13.06 -47.35
N ALA A 121 3.64 13.64 -46.16
CA ALA A 121 4.72 13.61 -45.19
C ALA A 121 5.00 12.18 -44.67
N ALA A 122 3.96 11.40 -44.38
CA ALA A 122 4.07 10.00 -43.96
C ALA A 122 4.74 9.13 -45.03
N LYS A 123 4.27 9.22 -46.29
CA LYS A 123 4.85 8.48 -47.41
C LYS A 123 6.32 8.84 -47.59
N LYS A 124 6.65 10.13 -47.54
CA LYS A 124 8.03 10.57 -47.68
C LYS A 124 8.93 10.11 -46.54
N PHE A 125 8.41 10.11 -45.31
CA PHE A 125 9.14 9.61 -44.15
C PHE A 125 9.44 8.12 -44.29
N VAL A 126 8.46 7.31 -44.66
CA VAL A 126 8.65 5.87 -44.91
C VAL A 126 9.67 5.61 -46.01
N GLU A 127 9.57 6.31 -47.15
CA GLU A 127 10.57 6.23 -48.23
C GLU A 127 11.99 6.49 -47.69
N LYS A 128 12.16 7.55 -46.89
CA LYS A 128 13.47 7.93 -46.34
C LYS A 128 13.96 6.99 -45.25
N VAL A 129 13.07 6.44 -44.42
CA VAL A 129 13.43 5.41 -43.44
C VAL A 129 13.98 4.18 -44.15
N VAL A 130 13.28 3.67 -45.17
CA VAL A 130 13.72 2.51 -45.94
C VAL A 130 15.00 2.80 -46.73
N GLU A 131 15.12 3.98 -47.35
CA GLU A 131 16.32 4.40 -48.10
C GLU A 131 17.58 4.48 -47.21
N LEU A 132 17.46 5.07 -46.01
CA LEU A 132 18.60 5.38 -45.15
C LEU A 132 18.93 4.28 -44.13
N PHE A 133 17.94 3.51 -43.69
CA PHE A 133 18.08 2.51 -42.63
C PHE A 133 17.77 1.07 -43.08
N GLY A 134 17.16 0.90 -44.25
CA GLY A 134 16.66 -0.40 -44.72
C GLY A 134 15.42 -0.89 -43.96
N GLY A 135 15.01 -2.13 -44.22
CA GLY A 135 13.86 -2.77 -43.57
C GLY A 135 12.51 -2.47 -44.22
N GLU A 136 11.44 -2.72 -43.47
CA GLU A 136 10.05 -2.50 -43.88
C GLU A 136 9.39 -1.43 -42.99
N ALA A 137 8.50 -0.63 -43.56
CA ALA A 137 7.72 0.34 -42.81
C ALA A 137 6.28 0.40 -43.34
N LYS A 138 5.32 0.40 -42.41
CA LYS A 138 3.87 0.46 -42.67
C LYS A 138 3.30 1.77 -42.09
N ILE A 139 2.25 2.31 -42.71
CA ILE A 139 1.57 3.53 -42.26
C ILE A 139 0.18 3.15 -41.77
N TYR A 140 -0.18 3.63 -40.57
CA TYR A 140 -1.49 3.42 -39.95
C TYR A 140 -2.17 4.78 -39.70
N TRP A 141 -3.51 4.81 -39.77
CA TRP A 141 -4.31 6.04 -39.67
C TRP A 141 -5.27 5.99 -38.49
N LEU A 142 -4.92 6.70 -37.41
CA LEU A 142 -5.78 6.85 -36.24
C LEU A 142 -6.65 8.10 -36.42
N ASP A 143 -7.96 7.90 -36.51
CA ASP A 143 -8.91 9.00 -36.65
C ASP A 143 -10.22 8.69 -35.92
N LYS A 144 -11.20 9.62 -35.98
CA LYS A 144 -12.47 9.42 -35.28
C LYS A 144 -13.25 8.21 -35.78
N ALA A 145 -13.05 7.78 -37.03
CA ALA A 145 -13.70 6.60 -37.58
C ALA A 145 -12.95 5.31 -37.22
N ASN A 146 -11.64 5.40 -37.00
CA ASN A 146 -10.76 4.30 -36.61
C ASN A 146 -9.97 4.71 -35.35
N PRO A 147 -10.60 4.70 -34.17
CA PRO A 147 -9.97 5.16 -32.92
C PRO A 147 -9.03 4.11 -32.31
N GLU A 148 -8.92 2.94 -32.93
CA GLU A 148 -8.07 1.82 -32.54
C GLU A 148 -7.61 1.11 -33.81
N ILE A 149 -6.35 0.67 -33.83
CA ILE A 149 -5.74 0.00 -34.99
C ILE A 149 -4.87 -1.14 -34.49
N GLU A 150 -5.14 -2.33 -35.01
CA GLU A 150 -4.29 -3.48 -34.79
C GLU A 150 -3.04 -3.38 -35.68
N ILE A 151 -1.87 -3.51 -35.06
CA ILE A 151 -0.58 -3.42 -35.74
C ILE A 151 -0.05 -4.83 -35.93
N ASP A 152 0.03 -5.25 -37.20
CA ASP A 152 0.58 -6.54 -37.60
C ASP A 152 2.11 -6.50 -37.61
N PHE A 153 2.72 -6.73 -36.44
CA PHE A 153 4.17 -6.78 -36.23
C PHE A 153 4.58 -7.75 -35.11
N GLU A 154 5.52 -8.67 -35.37
CA GLU A 154 5.99 -9.66 -34.40
C GLU A 154 7.11 -9.12 -33.50
N SER A 155 6.79 -8.76 -32.25
CA SER A 155 7.80 -8.48 -31.20
C SER A 155 8.05 -9.72 -30.33
N LYS A 156 9.32 -10.17 -30.23
CA LYS A 156 9.74 -11.35 -29.43
C LYS A 156 9.52 -11.23 -27.90
N LYS A 157 9.01 -10.10 -27.39
CA LYS A 157 8.79 -9.87 -25.94
C LYS A 157 7.34 -9.96 -25.49
N TRP A 158 6.38 -10.05 -26.41
CA TRP A 158 4.96 -10.01 -26.06
C TRP A 158 4.41 -11.35 -25.54
N ASP A 159 5.16 -12.44 -25.73
CA ASP A 159 4.64 -13.81 -25.60
C ASP A 159 4.89 -14.50 -24.23
N GLN A 160 5.22 -13.73 -23.18
CA GLN A 160 5.28 -14.28 -21.81
C GLN A 160 3.99 -13.97 -21.03
N GLY A 161 2.92 -14.67 -21.42
CA GLY A 161 1.78 -14.98 -20.55
C GLY A 161 0.66 -13.94 -20.50
N ARG A 162 -0.21 -13.91 -21.51
CA ARG A 162 -1.56 -13.37 -21.41
C ARG A 162 -2.57 -14.51 -21.61
N VAL A 163 -3.34 -14.81 -20.56
CA VAL A 163 -4.59 -15.59 -20.65
C VAL A 163 -5.71 -14.56 -20.80
N PHE A 164 -6.36 -14.52 -21.96
CA PHE A 164 -7.55 -13.69 -22.18
C PHE A 164 -8.78 -14.39 -21.58
N VAL A 165 -9.49 -13.70 -20.68
CA VAL A 165 -10.88 -14.01 -20.36
C VAL A 165 -11.71 -12.88 -20.96
N GLU A 166 -12.48 -13.18 -22.01
CA GLU A 166 -13.44 -12.24 -22.61
C GLU A 166 -14.54 -11.88 -21.59
N ALA A 167 -14.53 -10.64 -21.10
CA ALA A 167 -15.65 -10.08 -20.38
C ALA A 167 -16.62 -9.43 -21.38
N LYS A 168 -17.77 -10.05 -21.62
CA LYS A 168 -18.92 -9.41 -22.28
C LYS A 168 -19.31 -8.17 -21.47
N LYS A 169 -19.20 -6.99 -22.09
CA LYS A 169 -19.72 -5.72 -21.57
C LYS A 169 -21.26 -5.75 -21.58
N GLU A 170 -21.87 -6.10 -20.45
CA GLU A 170 -23.20 -5.59 -20.09
C GLU A 170 -23.05 -4.55 -18.98
N ALA A 171 -23.54 -3.34 -19.28
CA ALA A 171 -23.48 -2.19 -18.39
C ALA A 171 -24.36 -2.40 -17.15
N VAL A 172 -23.76 -2.86 -16.05
CA VAL A 172 -24.38 -2.76 -14.72
C VAL A 172 -23.86 -1.49 -14.04
N ASN A 173 -24.55 -0.38 -14.31
CA ASN A 173 -24.54 0.79 -13.43
C ASN A 173 -25.25 0.42 -12.11
N LYS A 174 -24.58 -0.35 -11.24
CA LYS A 174 -24.86 -0.33 -9.81
C LYS A 174 -23.69 0.38 -9.16
N LYS A 175 -23.93 1.61 -8.69
CA LYS A 175 -23.15 2.21 -7.62
C LYS A 175 -23.06 1.15 -6.52
N VAL A 176 -21.90 0.52 -6.39
CA VAL A 176 -21.52 -0.12 -5.14
C VAL A 176 -21.39 1.03 -4.15
N GLU A 177 -22.46 1.28 -3.40
CA GLU A 177 -22.32 1.96 -2.13
C GLU A 177 -21.36 1.08 -1.32
N ILE A 178 -20.10 1.49 -1.28
CA ILE A 178 -19.19 1.11 -0.20
C ILE A 178 -19.96 1.54 1.05
N LYS A 179 -20.62 0.59 1.71
CA LYS A 179 -21.12 0.78 3.07
C LYS A 179 -19.88 1.01 3.90
N LYS A 180 -19.53 2.30 4.01
CA LYS A 180 -18.57 2.84 4.95
C LYS A 180 -18.82 2.16 6.29
N ILE A 181 -17.94 1.25 6.71
CA ILE A 181 -17.78 0.98 8.14
C ILE A 181 -16.95 2.16 8.69
N ASN A 182 -17.49 3.37 8.50
CA ASN A 182 -17.05 4.58 9.17
C ASN A 182 -17.86 4.69 10.46
N GLN A 183 -17.56 3.82 11.43
CA GLN A 183 -18.09 3.97 12.78
C GLN A 183 -17.24 4.88 13.65
N VAL A 184 -16.49 5.81 13.05
CA VAL A 184 -15.99 6.98 13.77
C VAL A 184 -16.75 8.20 13.25
N GLU A 185 -17.77 8.59 14.03
CA GLU A 185 -18.46 9.87 13.87
C GLU A 185 -17.47 11.04 13.97
N LEU A 186 -17.89 12.24 13.55
CA LEU A 186 -17.16 13.44 13.95
C LEU A 186 -17.04 13.44 15.49
N THR A 187 -15.87 13.79 16.01
CA THR A 187 -15.60 13.87 17.46
C THR A 187 -15.26 15.31 17.85
N GLY A 188 -15.26 15.60 19.15
CA GLY A 188 -14.83 16.88 19.70
C GLY A 188 -15.58 18.08 19.12
N ILE A 189 -14.86 19.19 18.95
CA ILE A 189 -15.48 20.46 18.56
C ILE A 189 -16.03 20.44 17.14
N ALA A 190 -15.47 19.62 16.24
CA ALA A 190 -15.97 19.51 14.87
C ALA A 190 -17.42 18.98 14.85
N LYS A 191 -17.74 18.03 15.73
CA LYS A 191 -19.12 17.55 15.95
C LYS A 191 -20.00 18.66 16.51
N GLU A 192 -19.53 19.36 17.53
CA GLU A 192 -20.29 20.44 18.18
C GLU A 192 -20.57 21.61 17.22
N ILE A 193 -19.60 21.98 16.37
CA ILE A 193 -19.77 23.00 15.32
C ILE A 193 -20.83 22.53 14.32
N LYS A 194 -20.82 21.26 13.92
CA LYS A 194 -21.85 20.70 13.04
C LYS A 194 -23.24 20.85 13.66
N GLU A 195 -23.39 20.45 14.92
CA GLU A 195 -24.65 20.54 15.66
C GLU A 195 -25.13 22.00 15.82
N MET A 196 -24.21 22.93 16.13
CA MET A 196 -24.51 24.36 16.19
C MET A 196 -24.96 24.91 14.83
N VAL A 197 -24.30 24.53 13.74
CA VAL A 197 -24.72 24.95 12.39
C VAL A 197 -26.11 24.39 12.08
N ASP A 198 -26.40 23.13 12.41
CA ASP A 198 -27.75 22.55 12.25
C ASP A 198 -28.82 23.30 13.09
N GLN A 199 -28.49 23.74 14.31
CA GLN A 199 -29.36 24.60 15.11
C GLN A 199 -29.55 25.98 14.48
N CYS A 200 -28.49 26.56 13.91
CA CYS A 200 -28.57 27.81 13.17
C CYS A 200 -29.50 27.69 11.96
N LEU A 201 -29.38 26.61 11.17
CA LEU A 201 -30.29 26.33 10.04
C LEU A 201 -31.75 26.34 10.48
N LYS A 202 -32.07 25.64 11.59
CA LYS A 202 -33.42 25.62 12.15
C LYS A 202 -33.90 27.01 12.60
N SER A 203 -33.04 27.79 13.25
CA SER A 203 -33.42 29.12 13.78
C SER A 203 -33.64 30.19 12.70
N VAL A 204 -33.15 29.96 11.48
CA VAL A 204 -33.34 30.83 10.32
C VAL A 204 -34.28 30.26 9.24
N ASP A 205 -34.99 29.19 9.59
CA ASP A 205 -35.96 28.48 8.75
C ASP A 205 -35.37 28.01 7.41
N LEU A 206 -34.21 27.34 7.49
CA LEU A 206 -33.54 26.69 6.37
C LEU A 206 -33.58 25.16 6.54
N PRO A 207 -33.69 24.40 5.43
CA PRO A 207 -33.75 22.95 5.52
C PRO A 207 -32.42 22.38 6.00
N SER A 208 -32.49 21.32 6.82
CA SER A 208 -31.30 20.54 7.16
C SER A 208 -30.75 19.86 5.89
N VAL A 209 -29.42 19.86 5.77
CA VAL A 209 -28.67 19.26 4.67
C VAL A 209 -27.43 18.59 5.21
N ASN A 210 -26.87 17.63 4.47
CA ASN A 210 -25.58 17.07 4.83
C ASN A 210 -24.45 18.00 4.33
N PHE A 211 -23.59 18.45 5.23
CA PHE A 211 -22.45 19.31 4.95
C PHE A 211 -21.20 18.82 5.71
N SER A 212 -20.04 19.35 5.31
CA SER A 212 -18.74 19.01 5.90
C SER A 212 -18.24 20.10 6.84
N VAL A 213 -17.61 19.67 7.93
CA VAL A 213 -16.78 20.50 8.81
C VAL A 213 -15.34 20.01 8.63
N THR A 214 -14.43 20.89 8.24
CA THR A 214 -13.04 20.54 7.92
C THR A 214 -12.09 21.63 8.37
N HIS A 215 -10.82 21.29 8.65
CA HIS A 215 -9.76 22.30 8.75
C HIS A 215 -9.52 22.95 7.38
N PRO A 216 -9.43 24.29 7.29
CA PRO A 216 -9.04 24.94 6.04
C PRO A 216 -7.56 24.66 5.72
N LYS A 217 -7.21 24.77 4.43
CA LYS A 217 -5.81 24.55 3.97
C LYS A 217 -4.85 25.67 4.41
N GLU A 218 -5.37 26.88 4.57
CA GLU A 218 -4.59 28.03 5.02
C GLU A 218 -5.05 28.38 6.43
N GLU A 219 -4.11 28.46 7.38
CA GLU A 219 -4.40 28.79 8.79
C GLU A 219 -5.05 30.17 8.95
N SER A 220 -4.78 31.10 8.03
CA SER A 220 -5.42 32.42 7.96
C SER A 220 -6.95 32.35 7.80
N HIS A 221 -7.47 31.25 7.26
CA HIS A 221 -8.90 30.99 7.09
C HIS A 221 -9.57 30.37 8.33
N GLY A 222 -8.88 30.34 9.48
CA GLY A 222 -9.44 29.90 10.75
C GLY A 222 -9.16 28.44 11.10
N ASP A 223 -9.78 27.97 12.17
CA ASP A 223 -9.60 26.63 12.70
C ASP A 223 -10.55 25.62 12.03
N TYR A 224 -11.78 26.01 11.72
CA TYR A 224 -12.72 25.16 10.99
C TYR A 224 -13.41 25.92 9.86
N SER A 225 -13.76 25.22 8.80
CA SER A 225 -14.53 25.75 7.69
C SER A 225 -15.71 24.83 7.36
N VAL A 226 -16.84 25.45 7.02
CA VAL A 226 -18.11 24.78 6.74
C VAL A 226 -18.66 25.23 5.38
N ASN A 227 -19.09 24.27 4.55
CA ASN A 227 -19.56 24.51 3.18
C ASN A 227 -21.09 24.50 3.01
N VAL A 228 -21.84 24.53 4.12
CA VAL A 228 -23.31 24.35 4.15
C VAL A 228 -24.07 25.33 3.25
N ALA A 229 -23.63 26.59 3.18
CA ALA A 229 -24.34 27.62 2.44
C ALA A 229 -24.28 27.41 0.92
N MET A 230 -23.18 26.86 0.41
CA MET A 230 -23.03 26.49 -1.01
C MET A 230 -23.98 25.34 -1.41
N ILE A 231 -24.14 24.35 -0.51
CA ILE A 231 -25.05 23.22 -0.72
C ILE A 231 -26.49 23.72 -0.76
N LEU A 232 -26.85 24.60 0.18
CA LEU A 232 -28.18 25.21 0.23
C LEU A 232 -28.45 26.14 -0.95
N ALA A 233 -27.46 26.92 -1.39
CA ALA A 233 -27.58 27.79 -2.55
C ALA A 233 -27.99 27.01 -3.80
N LYS A 234 -27.32 25.87 -4.05
CA LYS A 234 -27.65 24.98 -5.17
C LYS A 234 -29.08 24.43 -5.07
N LYS A 235 -29.55 24.13 -3.85
CA LYS A 235 -30.89 23.58 -3.61
C LYS A 235 -32.01 24.62 -3.68
N LEU A 236 -31.72 25.86 -3.26
CA LEU A 236 -32.71 26.93 -3.09
C LEU A 236 -32.66 27.99 -4.20
N GLY A 237 -31.66 27.94 -5.09
CA GLY A 237 -31.47 28.95 -6.14
C GLY A 237 -31.13 30.34 -5.59
N LYS A 238 -30.46 30.43 -4.44
CA LYS A 238 -30.12 31.68 -3.75
C LYS A 238 -28.62 31.94 -3.75
N ASN A 239 -28.22 33.18 -3.45
CA ASN A 239 -26.81 33.53 -3.31
C ASN A 239 -26.19 32.81 -2.09
N PRO A 240 -25.09 32.06 -2.26
CA PRO A 240 -24.46 31.29 -1.18
C PRO A 240 -23.83 32.17 -0.09
N ARG A 241 -23.35 33.37 -0.43
CA ARG A 241 -22.78 34.30 0.56
C ARG A 241 -23.88 34.87 1.47
N GLU A 242 -24.99 35.30 0.88
CA GLU A 242 -26.16 35.77 1.64
C GLU A 242 -26.72 34.67 2.55
N LEU A 243 -26.74 33.42 2.06
CA LEU A 243 -27.12 32.27 2.89
C LEU A 243 -26.14 32.06 4.04
N ALA A 244 -24.83 32.14 3.80
CA ALA A 244 -23.83 32.00 4.84
C ALA A 244 -23.98 33.08 5.93
N GLU A 245 -24.11 34.34 5.52
CA GLU A 245 -24.36 35.48 6.42
C GLU A 245 -25.65 35.30 7.22
N LYS A 246 -26.73 34.86 6.57
CA LYS A 246 -28.00 34.54 7.24
C LYS A 246 -27.83 33.43 8.28
N ILE A 247 -27.15 32.33 7.93
CA ILE A 247 -26.94 31.18 8.82
C ILE A 247 -26.18 31.60 10.07
N VAL A 248 -25.08 32.35 9.92
CA VAL A 248 -24.26 32.72 11.06
C VAL A 248 -24.87 33.86 11.88
N SER A 249 -25.79 34.68 11.34
CA SER A 249 -26.37 35.83 12.07
C SER A 249 -26.93 35.52 13.47
N LYS A 250 -27.28 34.26 13.77
CA LYS A 250 -27.81 33.81 15.06
C LYS A 250 -26.90 32.86 15.84
N TRP A 251 -25.64 32.70 15.44
CA TRP A 251 -24.71 31.72 16.03
C TRP A 251 -24.51 31.89 17.54
N SER A 252 -24.47 33.13 18.03
CA SER A 252 -24.30 33.45 19.45
C SER A 252 -25.60 33.32 20.26
N MET A 253 -26.75 33.20 19.59
CA MET A 253 -28.07 33.10 20.22
C MET A 253 -28.56 31.65 20.36
N VAL A 254 -27.98 30.71 19.61
CA VAL A 254 -28.37 29.28 19.70
C VAL A 254 -27.87 28.62 20.98
N ASP A 255 -26.69 29.02 21.47
CA ASP A 255 -26.15 28.59 22.76
C ASP A 255 -25.09 29.58 23.26
N SER A 256 -25.27 30.11 24.47
CA SER A 256 -24.37 31.09 25.08
C SER A 256 -22.94 30.58 25.29
N ARG A 257 -22.72 29.25 25.36
CA ARG A 257 -21.39 28.66 25.55
C ARG A 257 -20.44 28.97 24.40
N TRP A 258 -20.96 29.19 23.19
CA TRP A 258 -20.14 29.48 22.00
C TRP A 258 -19.32 30.76 22.14
N SER A 259 -19.78 31.73 22.93
CA SER A 259 -19.01 32.96 23.22
C SER A 259 -17.72 32.72 24.01
N LYS A 260 -17.59 31.57 24.68
CA LYS A 260 -16.37 31.13 25.38
C LYS A 260 -15.41 30.33 24.48
N ILE A 261 -15.91 29.82 23.35
CA ILE A 261 -15.19 28.89 22.48
C ILE A 261 -14.72 29.60 21.20
N ILE A 262 -15.62 30.36 20.56
CA ILE A 262 -15.40 31.02 19.28
C ILE A 262 -14.95 32.46 19.52
N ASP A 263 -13.83 32.83 18.91
CA ASP A 263 -13.34 34.21 18.84
C ASP A 263 -14.12 35.00 17.80
N LYS A 264 -14.15 34.50 16.55
CA LYS A 264 -14.95 35.08 15.47
C LYS A 264 -15.43 34.03 14.47
N ILE A 265 -16.44 34.40 13.70
CA ILE A 265 -16.91 33.66 12.52
C ILE A 265 -16.82 34.59 11.32
N GLU A 266 -16.28 34.11 10.21
CA GLU A 266 -16.10 34.89 8.99
C GLU A 266 -16.71 34.17 7.79
N VAL A 267 -17.45 34.91 6.96
CA VAL A 267 -17.95 34.39 5.68
C VAL A 267 -16.92 34.68 4.60
N ALA A 268 -16.34 33.62 4.03
CA ALA A 268 -15.25 33.72 3.07
C ALA A 268 -15.64 33.23 1.67
N GLY A 269 -15.02 33.84 0.65
CA GLY A 269 -15.16 33.45 -0.76
C GLY A 269 -16.61 33.30 -1.22
N ALA A 270 -16.91 32.12 -1.78
CA ALA A 270 -18.21 31.78 -2.35
C ALA A 270 -19.30 31.43 -1.31
N GLY A 271 -19.06 31.60 -0.01
CA GLY A 271 -20.00 31.24 1.05
C GLY A 271 -19.50 30.15 2.00
N PHE A 272 -18.18 30.03 2.18
CA PHE A 272 -17.62 29.26 3.29
C PHE A 272 -17.86 30.00 4.61
N ILE A 273 -18.12 29.25 5.67
CA ILE A 273 -18.21 29.78 7.03
C ILE A 273 -16.99 29.31 7.79
N ASN A 274 -16.11 30.24 8.11
CA ASN A 274 -14.85 30.01 8.80
C ASN A 274 -14.99 30.34 10.29
N PHE A 275 -14.51 29.45 11.15
CA PHE A 275 -14.57 29.53 12.59
C PHE A 275 -13.18 29.73 13.15
N TYR A 276 -13.02 30.73 14.01
CA TYR A 276 -11.79 31.01 14.73
C TYR A 276 -12.04 30.74 16.21
N LEU A 277 -11.27 29.86 16.82
CA LEU A 277 -11.38 29.46 18.21
C LEU A 277 -10.52 30.37 19.10
N LYS A 278 -10.97 30.58 20.33
CA LYS A 278 -10.22 31.36 21.33
C LYS A 278 -8.97 30.59 21.76
N SER A 279 -7.83 31.27 21.86
CA SER A 279 -6.58 30.66 22.30
C SER A 279 -6.65 30.05 23.71
N ALA A 280 -7.44 30.66 24.61
CA ALA A 280 -7.70 30.10 25.94
C ALA A 280 -8.39 28.72 25.86
N PHE A 281 -9.37 28.56 24.96
CA PHE A 281 -10.02 27.27 24.74
C PHE A 281 -9.05 26.24 24.16
N LEU A 282 -8.24 26.63 23.17
CA LEU A 282 -7.22 25.74 22.58
C LEU A 282 -6.19 25.28 23.62
N ARG A 283 -5.68 26.19 24.45
CA ARG A 283 -4.75 25.87 25.55
C ARG A 283 -5.36 24.85 26.51
N ASP A 284 -6.56 25.12 27.03
CA ASP A 284 -7.23 24.22 27.98
C ASP A 284 -7.46 22.83 27.36
N LYS A 285 -7.70 22.76 26.04
CA LYS A 285 -7.81 21.49 25.31
C LYS A 285 -6.46 20.80 25.13
N VAL A 286 -5.40 21.53 24.82
CA VAL A 286 -4.05 20.96 24.74
C VAL A 286 -3.60 20.41 26.11
N GLU A 287 -3.92 21.08 27.22
CA GLU A 287 -3.66 20.56 28.56
C GLU A 287 -4.42 19.24 28.81
N GLN A 288 -5.67 19.14 28.38
CA GLN A 288 -6.44 17.89 28.42
C GLN A 288 -5.77 16.80 27.57
N ILE A 289 -5.34 17.12 26.36
CA ILE A 289 -4.67 16.18 25.44
C ILE A 289 -3.36 15.66 26.06
N VAL A 290 -2.52 16.55 26.60
CA VAL A 290 -1.26 16.20 27.28
C VAL A 290 -1.51 15.31 28.50
N ALA A 291 -2.60 15.55 29.23
CA ALA A 291 -3.03 14.70 30.33
C ALA A 291 -3.72 13.39 29.89
N ASP A 292 -3.76 13.09 28.58
CA ASP A 292 -4.47 11.97 27.95
C ASP A 292 -5.99 11.93 28.28
N LYS A 293 -6.59 13.10 28.50
CA LYS A 293 -8.01 13.32 28.81
C LYS A 293 -8.78 13.85 27.59
N TRP A 294 -8.67 13.17 26.47
CA TRP A 294 -9.39 13.49 25.24
C TRP A 294 -10.31 12.33 24.83
N ASP A 295 -11.29 12.62 23.97
CA ASP A 295 -12.31 11.64 23.57
C ASP A 295 -11.75 10.55 22.68
N LYS A 296 -11.71 9.32 23.21
CA LYS A 296 -11.23 8.11 22.53
C LYS A 296 -12.41 7.31 21.96
N PRO A 297 -12.77 7.44 20.67
CA PRO A 297 -14.04 6.92 20.15
C PRO A 297 -14.11 5.39 20.08
N LEU A 298 -12.97 4.69 20.17
CA LEU A 298 -12.91 3.24 20.19
C LEU A 298 -12.80 2.67 21.60
N GLN A 299 -13.03 3.49 22.64
CA GLN A 299 -12.97 3.04 24.03
C GLN A 299 -13.84 1.79 24.26
N GLY A 300 -13.21 0.73 24.77
CA GLY A 300 -13.87 -0.54 25.08
C GLY A 300 -14.16 -1.43 23.87
N LYS A 301 -13.77 -1.02 22.66
CA LYS A 301 -13.86 -1.85 21.45
C LYS A 301 -12.71 -2.86 21.37
N LYS A 302 -12.97 -4.03 20.81
CA LYS A 302 -12.00 -5.12 20.60
C LYS A 302 -11.72 -5.32 19.12
N TYR A 303 -10.56 -4.89 18.63
CA TYR A 303 -10.24 -4.90 17.20
C TYR A 303 -9.11 -5.89 16.93
N SER A 304 -9.30 -6.83 16.00
CA SER A 304 -8.23 -7.72 15.54
C SER A 304 -7.55 -7.13 14.31
N VAL A 305 -6.23 -7.22 14.25
CA VAL A 305 -5.42 -6.83 13.09
C VAL A 305 -4.50 -8.00 12.76
N GLU A 306 -4.69 -8.58 11.58
CA GLU A 306 -3.88 -9.68 11.04
C GLU A 306 -2.94 -9.13 9.96
N TYR A 307 -1.66 -9.45 10.07
CA TYR A 307 -0.62 -8.91 9.20
C TYR A 307 0.71 -9.66 9.32
N THR A 308 1.63 -9.37 8.41
CA THR A 308 2.95 -9.99 8.22
C THR A 308 2.90 -11.35 7.53
N ASP A 309 2.19 -12.31 8.13
CA ASP A 309 1.87 -13.63 7.58
C ASP A 309 3.03 -14.31 6.82
N PRO A 310 4.23 -14.43 7.42
CA PRO A 310 5.38 -14.94 6.70
C PRO A 310 5.24 -16.46 6.48
N ASN A 311 6.03 -16.96 5.54
CA ASN A 311 6.13 -18.39 5.30
C ASN A 311 7.41 -18.94 5.92
N PRO A 312 7.33 -19.85 6.92
CA PRO A 312 8.47 -20.62 7.39
C PRO A 312 9.29 -21.23 6.24
N PHE A 313 10.58 -21.48 6.50
CA PHE A 313 11.56 -21.94 5.51
C PHE A 313 11.87 -20.94 4.36
N LYS A 314 11.29 -19.74 4.38
CA LYS A 314 11.62 -18.62 3.49
C LYS A 314 12.16 -17.42 4.27
N GLU A 315 12.93 -16.56 3.59
CA GLU A 315 13.51 -15.36 4.21
C GLU A 315 12.47 -14.27 4.50
N PHE A 316 12.74 -13.47 5.54
CA PHE A 316 11.93 -12.31 5.89
C PHE A 316 12.33 -11.10 5.04
N HIS A 317 11.48 -10.75 4.08
CA HIS A 317 11.77 -9.74 3.05
C HIS A 317 10.88 -8.49 3.16
N LEU A 318 11.18 -7.51 2.31
CA LEU A 318 10.51 -6.20 2.30
C LEU A 318 8.98 -6.25 2.17
N GLY A 319 8.42 -7.24 1.46
CA GLY A 319 6.97 -7.48 1.45
C GLY A 319 6.38 -7.73 2.85
N HIS A 320 6.94 -8.67 3.62
CA HIS A 320 6.52 -8.93 5.00
C HIS A 320 6.76 -7.71 5.90
N LEU A 321 7.86 -6.98 5.71
CA LEU A 321 8.11 -5.73 6.45
C LEU A 321 7.00 -4.70 6.20
N TYR A 322 6.56 -4.54 4.96
CA TYR A 322 5.55 -3.54 4.64
C TYR A 322 4.20 -3.86 5.29
N SER A 323 3.74 -5.11 5.17
CA SER A 323 2.55 -5.57 5.90
C SER A 323 2.73 -5.43 7.42
N ASN A 324 3.90 -5.80 7.96
CA ASN A 324 4.26 -5.62 9.37
C ASN A 324 4.09 -4.18 9.86
N LEU A 325 4.68 -3.23 9.15
CA LEU A 325 4.67 -1.83 9.55
C LEU A 325 3.28 -1.21 9.45
N ILE A 326 2.51 -1.53 8.41
CA ILE A 326 1.13 -1.05 8.28
C ILE A 326 0.28 -1.62 9.41
N GLY A 327 0.31 -2.94 9.62
CA GLY A 327 -0.49 -3.60 10.63
C GLY A 327 -0.19 -3.17 12.05
N GLU A 328 1.10 -3.12 12.43
CA GLU A 328 1.49 -2.63 13.76
C GLU A 328 1.11 -1.15 13.95
N SER A 329 1.26 -0.32 12.92
CA SER A 329 0.87 1.10 13.01
C SER A 329 -0.63 1.26 13.19
N ILE A 330 -1.45 0.49 12.46
CA ILE A 330 -2.91 0.52 12.59
C ILE A 330 -3.34 0.00 13.97
N ALA A 331 -2.74 -1.08 14.47
CA ALA A 331 -3.00 -1.58 15.82
C ALA A 331 -2.69 -0.51 16.89
N LYS A 332 -1.55 0.17 16.78
CA LYS A 332 -1.17 1.29 17.66
C LYS A 332 -2.12 2.49 17.55
N ILE A 333 -2.60 2.79 16.35
CA ILE A 333 -3.58 3.85 16.12
C ILE A 333 -4.93 3.49 16.76
N TYR A 334 -5.37 2.23 16.68
CA TYR A 334 -6.57 1.77 17.39
C TYR A 334 -6.42 1.85 18.91
N GLU A 335 -5.26 1.44 19.45
CA GLU A 335 -4.94 1.58 20.87
C GLU A 335 -4.97 3.05 21.32
N ALA A 336 -4.39 3.95 20.53
CA ALA A 336 -4.41 5.39 20.81
C ALA A 336 -5.84 5.95 20.87
N ASN A 337 -6.76 5.38 20.09
CA ASN A 337 -8.20 5.69 20.10
C ASN A 337 -9.00 4.93 21.16
N GLY A 338 -8.36 4.18 22.07
CA GLY A 338 -8.98 3.50 23.20
C GLY A 338 -9.42 2.05 22.96
N ALA A 339 -9.17 1.48 21.77
CA ALA A 339 -9.47 0.08 21.51
C ALA A 339 -8.48 -0.86 22.21
N THR A 340 -8.91 -2.09 22.49
CA THR A 340 -7.99 -3.21 22.67
C THR A 340 -7.70 -3.81 21.30
N ALA A 341 -6.45 -3.68 20.83
CA ALA A 341 -6.02 -4.25 19.55
C ALA A 341 -5.37 -5.62 19.76
N TRP A 342 -5.82 -6.63 19.01
CA TRP A 342 -5.27 -7.98 18.99
C TRP A 342 -4.48 -8.22 17.70
N ARG A 343 -3.19 -8.54 17.84
CA ARG A 343 -2.27 -8.75 16.72
C ARG A 343 -2.20 -10.24 16.39
N GLY A 344 -2.65 -10.62 15.19
CA GLY A 344 -2.58 -11.99 14.68
C GLY A 344 -1.54 -12.15 13.57
N ASP A 345 -0.84 -13.29 13.56
CA ASP A 345 0.06 -13.70 12.48
C ASP A 345 -0.43 -15.03 11.89
N PHE A 346 -0.85 -15.03 10.62
CA PHE A 346 -1.34 -16.20 9.88
C PHE A 346 -0.23 -16.80 9.00
N TYR A 347 0.59 -17.68 9.57
CA TYR A 347 1.78 -18.21 8.90
C TYR A 347 1.57 -19.59 8.24
N GLY A 348 2.17 -19.77 7.07
CA GLY A 348 2.05 -20.98 6.25
C GLY A 348 2.97 -22.13 6.69
N ASP A 349 2.62 -22.81 7.78
CA ASP A 349 3.42 -23.87 8.44
C ASP A 349 3.43 -25.23 7.74
N VAL A 350 2.66 -25.37 6.67
CA VAL A 350 2.53 -26.59 5.87
C VAL A 350 2.48 -26.24 4.37
N GLY A 351 2.73 -27.24 3.52
CA GLY A 351 2.58 -27.08 2.07
C GLY A 351 3.85 -27.35 1.27
N MET A 352 3.70 -27.23 -0.05
CA MET A 352 4.70 -27.72 -1.01
C MET A 352 6.03 -26.98 -0.92
N HIS A 353 6.04 -25.69 -0.53
CA HIS A 353 7.28 -24.95 -0.33
C HIS A 353 8.11 -25.52 0.82
N ILE A 354 7.47 -25.96 1.90
CA ILE A 354 8.14 -26.60 3.03
C ILE A 354 8.63 -27.97 2.65
N ALA A 355 7.81 -28.78 1.98
CA ALA A 355 8.21 -30.11 1.53
C ALA A 355 9.48 -30.08 0.65
N LYS A 356 9.54 -29.13 -0.29
CA LYS A 356 10.73 -28.87 -1.11
C LYS A 356 11.94 -28.48 -0.27
N SER A 357 11.76 -27.61 0.73
CA SER A 357 12.85 -27.21 1.63
C SER A 357 13.35 -28.36 2.49
N VAL A 358 12.45 -29.13 3.12
CA VAL A 358 12.78 -30.29 3.95
C VAL A 358 13.53 -31.35 3.14
N TRP A 359 13.05 -31.67 1.93
CA TRP A 359 13.77 -32.59 1.04
C TRP A 359 15.18 -32.07 0.72
N GLY A 360 15.31 -30.80 0.31
CA GLY A 360 16.62 -30.23 -0.03
C GLY A 360 17.57 -30.10 1.17
N MET A 361 17.04 -29.84 2.37
CA MET A 361 17.80 -29.88 3.63
C MET A 361 18.33 -31.28 3.89
N ARG A 362 17.50 -32.32 3.74
CA ARG A 362 17.90 -33.72 3.89
C ARG A 362 19.06 -34.06 2.94
N GLN A 363 18.94 -33.71 1.66
CA GLN A 363 20.02 -33.94 0.69
C GLN A 363 21.32 -33.23 1.07
N LYS A 364 21.23 -31.95 1.48
CA LYS A 364 22.41 -31.16 1.89
C LYS A 364 23.05 -31.67 3.16
N MET A 365 22.26 -32.17 4.11
CA MET A 365 22.76 -32.80 5.32
C MET A 365 23.56 -34.06 4.99
N GLN A 366 23.05 -34.90 4.09
CA GLN A 366 23.71 -36.11 3.62
C GLN A 366 25.00 -35.80 2.85
N GLU A 367 24.96 -34.88 1.88
CA GLU A 367 26.12 -34.45 1.08
C GLU A 367 27.22 -33.83 1.95
N GLY A 368 26.84 -32.94 2.86
CA GLY A 368 27.76 -32.25 3.77
C GLY A 368 28.19 -33.08 4.98
N LYS A 369 27.63 -34.29 5.15
CA LYS A 369 27.81 -35.13 6.36
C LYS A 369 27.59 -34.35 7.65
N ILE A 370 26.57 -33.49 7.67
CA ILE A 370 26.24 -32.60 8.79
C ILE A 370 24.92 -33.03 9.43
N SER A 371 24.88 -33.11 10.75
CA SER A 371 23.67 -33.47 11.50
C SER A 371 22.82 -32.22 11.85
N LEU A 372 21.56 -32.42 12.22
CA LEU A 372 20.73 -31.34 12.79
C LEU A 372 21.37 -30.74 14.05
N ILE A 373 22.00 -31.57 14.89
CA ILE A 373 22.69 -31.12 16.11
C ILE A 373 23.83 -30.15 15.78
N ASP A 374 24.54 -30.39 14.67
CA ASP A 374 25.60 -29.48 14.22
C ASP A 374 25.04 -28.18 13.66
N LEU A 375 23.90 -28.25 12.95
CA LEU A 375 23.18 -27.06 12.48
C LEU A 375 22.63 -26.23 13.65
N GLU A 376 22.15 -26.84 14.73
CA GLU A 376 21.65 -26.13 15.92
C GLU A 376 22.73 -25.30 16.62
N LYS A 377 24.00 -25.70 16.53
CA LYS A 377 25.14 -24.92 17.06
C LYS A 377 25.40 -23.62 16.29
N LEU A 378 24.88 -23.51 15.06
CA LEU A 378 25.03 -22.31 14.25
C LEU A 378 24.10 -21.20 14.72
N SER A 379 24.42 -19.96 14.36
CA SER A 379 23.51 -18.82 14.59
C SER A 379 22.21 -19.01 13.82
N ILE A 380 21.12 -18.42 14.33
CA ILE A 380 19.79 -18.53 13.71
C ILE A 380 19.80 -18.13 12.23
N LYS A 381 20.58 -17.10 11.88
CA LYS A 381 20.78 -16.66 10.49
C LYS A 381 21.43 -17.71 9.60
N LYS A 382 22.43 -18.43 10.11
CA LYS A 382 23.11 -19.50 9.35
C LYS A 382 22.16 -20.69 9.15
N ARG A 383 21.32 -21.00 10.15
CA ARG A 383 20.26 -22.01 10.01
C ARG A 383 19.23 -21.60 8.97
N GLN A 384 18.75 -20.35 9.00
CA GLN A 384 17.84 -19.81 7.99
C GLN A 384 18.42 -19.87 6.58
N ASN A 385 19.69 -19.51 6.40
CA ASN A 385 20.38 -19.62 5.11
C ASN A 385 20.43 -21.08 4.63
N PHE A 386 20.74 -22.03 5.53
CA PHE A 386 20.71 -23.45 5.20
C PHE A 386 19.33 -23.92 4.71
N MET A 387 18.24 -23.51 5.37
CA MET A 387 16.86 -23.79 4.92
C MET A 387 16.57 -23.16 3.55
N GLY A 388 17.02 -21.93 3.31
CA GLY A 388 16.90 -21.26 2.01
C GLY A 388 17.64 -21.99 0.88
N GLN A 389 18.85 -22.50 1.16
CA GLN A 389 19.58 -23.34 0.22
C GLN A 389 18.88 -24.68 -0.06
N GLY A 390 18.28 -25.28 0.97
CA GLY A 390 17.45 -26.48 0.83
C GLY A 390 16.22 -26.20 -0.05
N TYR A 391 15.53 -25.09 0.16
CA TYR A 391 14.40 -24.67 -0.66
C TYR A 391 14.79 -24.48 -2.13
N ALA A 392 15.88 -23.78 -2.41
CA ALA A 392 16.36 -23.59 -3.78
C ALA A 392 16.66 -24.91 -4.48
N LEU A 393 17.35 -25.83 -3.78
CA LEU A 393 17.65 -27.17 -4.30
C LEU A 393 16.36 -27.97 -4.57
N GLY A 394 15.43 -28.00 -3.62
CA GLY A 394 14.18 -28.73 -3.77
C GLY A 394 13.26 -28.17 -4.86
N VAL A 395 13.22 -26.85 -5.05
CA VAL A 395 12.47 -26.23 -6.16
C VAL A 395 13.03 -26.69 -7.50
N ASN A 396 14.35 -26.60 -7.69
CA ASN A 396 14.99 -26.99 -8.95
C ASN A 396 14.73 -28.47 -9.24
N LYS A 397 14.92 -29.35 -8.25
CA LYS A 397 14.75 -30.80 -8.44
C LYS A 397 13.31 -31.25 -8.62
N PHE A 398 12.36 -30.57 -8.00
CA PHE A 398 10.93 -30.84 -8.21
C PHE A 398 10.48 -30.59 -9.65
N GLU A 399 11.08 -29.63 -10.35
CA GLU A 399 10.75 -29.30 -11.74
C GLU A 399 11.50 -30.20 -12.75
N GLU A 400 12.66 -30.75 -12.36
CA GLU A 400 13.54 -31.53 -13.25
C GLU A 400 13.31 -33.05 -13.20
N ASP A 401 12.81 -33.60 -12.09
CA ASP A 401 12.81 -35.04 -11.83
C ASP A 401 11.46 -35.52 -11.26
N GLU A 402 10.74 -36.35 -12.02
CA GLU A 402 9.43 -36.86 -11.63
C GLU A 402 9.47 -37.83 -10.44
N GLN A 403 10.55 -38.58 -10.24
CA GLN A 403 10.66 -39.46 -9.06
C GLN A 403 10.85 -38.64 -7.79
N ILE A 404 11.71 -37.63 -7.84
CA ILE A 404 11.90 -36.68 -6.72
C ILE A 404 10.61 -35.90 -6.44
N LYS A 405 9.86 -35.56 -7.48
CA LYS A 405 8.59 -34.87 -7.35
C LYS A 405 7.55 -35.70 -6.61
N GLU A 406 7.43 -37.00 -6.86
CA GLU A 406 6.54 -37.88 -6.09
C GLU A 406 7.02 -38.03 -4.63
N GLU A 407 8.33 -38.18 -4.41
CA GLU A 407 8.89 -38.20 -3.06
C GLU A 407 8.59 -36.90 -2.28
N ILE A 408 8.73 -35.75 -2.92
CA ILE A 408 8.38 -34.45 -2.32
C ILE A 408 6.88 -34.35 -2.03
N LYS A 409 6.00 -34.96 -2.83
CA LYS A 409 4.56 -35.02 -2.52
C LYS A 409 4.28 -35.86 -1.28
N ASP A 410 4.97 -37.00 -1.13
CA ASP A 410 4.89 -37.81 0.10
C ASP A 410 5.39 -37.02 1.32
N ILE A 411 6.52 -36.33 1.18
CA ILE A 411 7.06 -35.43 2.22
C ILE A 411 6.05 -34.32 2.56
N ASN A 412 5.32 -33.78 1.58
CA ASN A 412 4.30 -32.78 1.85
C ASN A 412 3.22 -33.32 2.79
N TYR A 413 2.72 -34.53 2.58
CA TYR A 413 1.76 -35.13 3.52
C TYR A 413 2.39 -35.45 4.88
N MET A 414 3.65 -35.92 4.91
CA MET A 414 4.39 -36.09 6.17
C MET A 414 4.55 -34.79 6.95
N VAL A 415 4.74 -33.65 6.27
CA VAL A 415 4.78 -32.32 6.89
C VAL A 415 3.45 -31.97 7.55
N TYR A 416 2.31 -32.27 6.92
CA TYR A 416 1.00 -32.10 7.55
C TYR A 416 0.83 -32.99 8.79
N VAL A 417 1.24 -34.27 8.72
CA VAL A 417 1.20 -35.19 9.88
C VAL A 417 2.08 -34.66 11.02
N ALA A 418 3.31 -34.26 10.71
CA ALA A 418 4.24 -33.72 11.71
C ALA A 418 3.73 -32.41 12.32
N SER A 419 3.05 -31.57 11.55
CA SER A 419 2.36 -30.37 12.05
C SER A 419 1.21 -30.72 12.99
N GLN A 420 0.36 -31.70 12.64
CA GLN A 420 -0.72 -32.17 13.51
C GLN A 420 -0.19 -32.67 14.86
N GLU A 421 0.95 -33.35 14.90
CA GLU A 421 1.57 -33.74 16.16
C GLU A 421 1.97 -32.55 17.04
N VAL A 422 2.49 -31.47 16.42
CA VAL A 422 2.78 -30.22 17.12
C VAL A 422 1.48 -29.60 17.66
N LEU A 423 0.42 -29.52 16.85
CA LEU A 423 -0.88 -28.97 17.25
C LEU A 423 -1.55 -29.76 18.37
N VAL A 424 -1.47 -31.10 18.34
CA VAL A 424 -1.98 -31.97 19.42
C VAL A 424 -1.27 -31.64 20.73
N LYS A 425 0.05 -31.44 20.70
CA LYS A 425 0.86 -31.15 21.89
C LYS A 425 0.64 -29.73 22.41
N GLU A 426 0.56 -28.75 21.53
CA GLU A 426 0.56 -27.32 21.91
C GLU A 426 -0.85 -26.75 22.12
N ARG A 427 -1.86 -27.31 21.44
CA ARG A 427 -3.22 -26.76 21.43
C ARG A 427 -4.30 -27.78 21.83
N GLU A 428 -3.91 -28.99 22.23
CA GLU A 428 -4.83 -30.11 22.49
C GLU A 428 -5.79 -30.37 21.31
N TRP A 429 -5.32 -30.06 20.10
CA TRP A 429 -6.14 -30.16 18.90
C TRP A 429 -6.44 -31.63 18.57
N LYS A 430 -7.62 -31.88 18.01
CA LYS A 430 -8.02 -33.20 17.50
C LYS A 430 -8.06 -33.16 15.98
N PRO A 431 -7.06 -33.74 15.31
CA PRO A 431 -7.01 -33.80 13.85
C PRO A 431 -8.30 -34.30 13.22
N LEU A 432 -8.83 -33.53 12.26
CA LEU A 432 -10.01 -33.91 11.47
C LEU A 432 -9.62 -34.69 10.21
N VAL A 433 -8.44 -34.40 9.66
CA VAL A 433 -7.91 -35.04 8.46
C VAL A 433 -6.84 -36.05 8.86
N LYS A 434 -6.87 -37.25 8.26
CA LYS A 434 -5.81 -38.26 8.45
C LYS A 434 -4.84 -38.16 7.27
N TYR A 435 -3.82 -37.31 7.38
CA TYR A 435 -2.93 -37.05 6.24
C TYR A 435 -2.05 -38.27 5.87
N GLU A 436 -1.84 -39.19 6.80
CA GLU A 436 -1.05 -40.41 6.62
C GLU A 436 -1.58 -41.31 5.48
N GLN A 437 -2.89 -41.24 5.21
CA GLN A 437 -3.51 -42.05 4.16
C GLN A 437 -3.14 -41.59 2.74
N TYR A 438 -2.67 -40.35 2.58
CA TYR A 438 -2.28 -39.80 1.27
C TYR A 438 -0.81 -40.01 0.94
N ILE A 439 -0.02 -40.51 1.88
CA ILE A 439 1.37 -40.91 1.66
C ILE A 439 1.35 -42.22 0.85
N GLN A 440 1.82 -42.18 -0.39
CA GLN A 440 1.80 -43.31 -1.33
C GLN A 440 3.08 -44.15 -1.21
N GLY A 441 4.24 -43.51 -1.13
CA GLY A 441 5.55 -44.12 -0.95
C GLY A 441 6.30 -43.55 0.28
N HIS A 442 7.53 -44.02 0.51
CA HIS A 442 8.47 -43.40 1.47
C HIS A 442 8.01 -43.28 2.93
N LYS A 443 6.97 -44.02 3.37
CA LYS A 443 6.45 -43.94 4.75
C LYS A 443 7.52 -44.15 5.83
N ASP A 444 8.52 -44.97 5.54
CA ASP A 444 9.62 -45.27 6.44
C ASP A 444 10.54 -44.06 6.70
N ASP A 445 10.51 -43.04 5.83
CA ASP A 445 11.27 -41.80 5.98
C ASP A 445 10.65 -40.84 7.02
N TYR A 446 9.40 -41.08 7.43
CA TYR A 446 8.64 -40.17 8.30
C TYR A 446 9.39 -39.72 9.56
N PRO A 447 10.07 -40.60 10.34
CA PRO A 447 10.78 -40.16 11.55
C PRO A 447 11.89 -39.13 11.26
N GLU A 448 12.61 -39.27 10.16
CA GLU A 448 13.64 -38.32 9.74
C GLU A 448 13.00 -37.01 9.27
N ILE A 449 12.02 -37.11 8.37
CA ILE A 449 11.30 -35.95 7.79
C ILE A 449 10.64 -35.11 8.87
N ARG A 450 9.96 -35.74 9.82
CA ARG A 450 9.37 -35.11 11.00
C ARG A 450 10.41 -34.30 11.78
N THR A 451 11.59 -34.89 12.02
CA THR A 451 12.65 -34.25 12.81
C THR A 451 13.22 -33.03 12.08
N ILE A 452 13.49 -33.15 10.77
CA ILE A 452 13.98 -32.03 9.94
C ILE A 452 12.93 -30.91 9.88
N TYR A 453 11.66 -31.27 9.66
CA TYR A 453 10.55 -30.33 9.62
C TYR A 453 10.39 -29.56 10.93
N GLN A 454 10.29 -30.26 12.07
CA GLN A 454 10.08 -29.61 13.37
C GLN A 454 11.24 -28.69 13.75
N ALA A 455 12.48 -29.09 13.46
CA ALA A 455 13.65 -28.23 13.64
C ALA A 455 13.59 -26.98 12.76
N GLY A 456 13.30 -27.14 11.46
CA GLY A 456 13.22 -26.01 10.53
C GLY A 456 12.05 -25.05 10.81
N LEU A 457 10.90 -25.58 11.24
CA LEU A 457 9.76 -24.78 11.69
C LEU A 457 10.15 -23.94 12.90
N LYS A 458 10.71 -24.56 13.94
CA LYS A 458 11.20 -23.88 15.14
C LYS A 458 12.20 -22.78 14.79
N TRP A 459 13.20 -23.08 13.96
CA TRP A 459 14.21 -22.08 13.57
C TRP A 459 13.60 -20.92 12.77
N SER A 460 12.60 -21.18 11.93
CA SER A 460 11.92 -20.12 11.17
C SER A 460 11.16 -19.17 12.09
N LEU A 461 10.42 -19.71 13.07
CA LEU A 461 9.67 -18.91 14.03
C LEU A 461 10.62 -18.10 14.95
N GLU A 462 11.69 -18.72 15.46
CA GLU A 462 12.75 -18.04 16.21
C GLU A 462 13.39 -16.91 15.37
N TYR A 463 13.64 -17.17 14.09
CA TYR A 463 14.19 -16.19 13.15
C TYR A 463 13.26 -14.99 12.95
N PHE A 464 11.96 -15.21 12.72
CA PHE A 464 10.97 -14.13 12.57
C PHE A 464 10.84 -13.29 13.83
N GLU A 465 10.82 -13.93 15.01
CA GLU A 465 10.70 -13.22 16.28
C GLU A 465 11.84 -12.23 16.53
N THR A 466 13.05 -12.53 16.04
CA THR A 466 14.16 -11.56 16.12
C THR A 466 13.88 -10.26 15.38
N TYR A 467 13.14 -10.31 14.27
CA TYR A 467 12.73 -9.11 13.53
C TYR A 467 11.52 -8.44 14.14
N TYR A 468 10.57 -9.21 14.67
CA TYR A 468 9.39 -8.64 15.33
C TYR A 468 9.81 -7.79 16.53
N VAL A 469 10.67 -8.33 17.40
CA VAL A 469 11.25 -7.57 18.52
C VAL A 469 12.00 -6.33 18.00
N ARG A 470 12.81 -6.48 16.95
CA ARG A 470 13.57 -5.36 16.37
C ARG A 470 12.65 -4.28 15.78
N LEU A 471 11.52 -4.65 15.21
CA LEU A 471 10.53 -3.74 14.62
C LEU A 471 9.55 -3.20 15.68
N GLY A 472 9.59 -3.69 16.92
CA GLY A 472 8.66 -3.31 17.98
C GLY A 472 7.27 -3.93 17.80
N THR A 473 7.19 -5.06 17.10
CA THR A 473 5.99 -5.88 16.98
C THR A 473 6.01 -6.98 18.04
N LYS A 474 4.85 -7.27 18.61
CA LYS A 474 4.61 -8.45 19.43
C LYS A 474 3.24 -8.99 19.08
N PHE A 475 3.17 -10.21 18.56
CA PHE A 475 1.90 -10.85 18.27
C PHE A 475 1.24 -11.40 19.53
N ASP A 476 -0.08 -11.33 19.57
CA ASP A 476 -0.89 -11.88 20.64
C ASP A 476 -1.22 -13.36 20.37
N ALA A 477 -1.33 -13.73 19.10
CA ALA A 477 -1.48 -15.11 18.67
C ALA A 477 -0.91 -15.38 17.27
N TYR A 478 -0.54 -16.65 17.07
CA TYR A 478 -0.08 -17.18 15.79
C TYR A 478 -1.05 -18.26 15.30
N TYR A 479 -1.48 -18.16 14.06
CA TYR A 479 -2.46 -19.02 13.42
C TYR A 479 -1.77 -19.87 12.34
N PRO A 480 -1.29 -21.08 12.65
CA PRO A 480 -0.73 -21.96 11.62
C PRO A 480 -1.81 -22.41 10.62
N GLU A 481 -1.47 -22.40 9.33
CA GLU A 481 -2.31 -22.83 8.21
C GLU A 481 -2.85 -24.26 8.35
N SER A 482 -2.06 -25.17 8.91
CA SER A 482 -2.44 -26.54 9.24
C SER A 482 -3.65 -26.62 10.19
N TRP A 483 -3.68 -25.75 11.20
CA TRP A 483 -4.73 -25.73 12.21
C TRP A 483 -5.99 -25.08 11.65
N VAL A 484 -5.88 -23.87 11.12
CA VAL A 484 -7.04 -23.12 10.65
C VAL A 484 -7.68 -23.77 9.42
N GLY A 485 -6.91 -24.51 8.61
CA GLY A 485 -7.47 -25.32 7.52
C GLY A 485 -8.48 -26.35 8.01
N GLU A 486 -8.19 -27.05 9.11
CA GLU A 486 -9.13 -28.02 9.67
C GLU A 486 -10.33 -27.35 10.34
N VAL A 487 -10.11 -26.24 11.07
CA VAL A 487 -11.22 -25.41 11.58
C VAL A 487 -12.13 -24.96 10.42
N GLY A 488 -11.51 -24.59 9.29
CA GLY A 488 -12.16 -24.21 8.06
C GLY A 488 -13.09 -25.27 7.50
N LEU A 489 -12.67 -26.54 7.50
CA LEU A 489 -13.52 -27.65 7.06
C LEU A 489 -14.84 -27.73 7.84
N GLN A 490 -14.84 -27.40 9.14
CA GLN A 490 -16.07 -27.37 9.93
C GLN A 490 -17.03 -26.27 9.45
N VAL A 491 -16.50 -25.12 9.04
CA VAL A 491 -17.28 -24.02 8.46
C VAL A 491 -17.80 -24.40 7.07
N VAL A 492 -16.98 -25.08 6.27
CA VAL A 492 -17.38 -25.61 4.96
C VAL A 492 -18.54 -26.60 5.08
N GLU A 493 -18.47 -27.54 6.03
CA GLU A 493 -19.56 -28.48 6.30
C GLU A 493 -20.85 -27.78 6.75
N LYS A 494 -20.73 -26.71 7.54
CA LYS A 494 -21.87 -25.88 7.89
C LYS A 494 -22.47 -25.22 6.64
N GLY A 495 -21.64 -24.67 5.76
CA GLY A 495 -22.07 -24.05 4.50
C GLY A 495 -22.77 -25.01 3.54
N LEU A 496 -22.28 -26.25 3.44
CA LEU A 496 -22.94 -27.33 2.70
C LEU A 496 -24.35 -27.62 3.24
N LYS A 497 -24.48 -27.77 4.56
CA LYS A 497 -25.79 -28.04 5.21
C LYS A 497 -26.79 -26.89 5.04
N MET A 498 -26.29 -25.66 4.92
CA MET A 498 -27.11 -24.47 4.69
C MET A 498 -27.46 -24.26 3.22
N GLY A 499 -26.88 -25.04 2.30
CA GLY A 499 -27.05 -24.84 0.85
C GLY A 499 -26.34 -23.61 0.29
N VAL A 500 -25.39 -23.05 1.05
CA VAL A 500 -24.53 -21.93 0.60
C VAL A 500 -23.37 -22.43 -0.26
N LEU A 501 -22.81 -23.57 0.14
CA LEU A 501 -21.81 -24.30 -0.63
C LEU A 501 -22.48 -25.53 -1.24
N GLU A 502 -22.01 -25.95 -2.40
CA GLU A 502 -22.56 -27.08 -3.14
C GLU A 502 -21.47 -28.12 -3.42
N LEU A 503 -21.89 -29.38 -3.64
CA LEU A 503 -20.99 -30.41 -4.13
C LEU A 503 -20.78 -30.20 -5.63
N GLY A 504 -19.54 -29.94 -6.02
CA GLY A 504 -19.09 -29.88 -7.41
C GLY A 504 -18.66 -31.24 -7.94
N GLU A 505 -17.92 -31.21 -9.04
CA GLU A 505 -17.36 -32.41 -9.67
C GLU A 505 -16.45 -33.19 -8.71
N GLU A 506 -16.50 -34.52 -8.82
CA GLU A 506 -15.65 -35.45 -8.06
C GLU A 506 -15.68 -35.26 -6.52
N GLY A 507 -16.74 -34.67 -5.97
CA GLY A 507 -16.92 -34.47 -4.53
C GLY A 507 -16.22 -33.23 -3.94
N ALA A 508 -15.67 -32.35 -4.79
CA ALA A 508 -15.21 -31.04 -4.37
C ALA A 508 -16.36 -30.20 -3.80
N VAL A 509 -16.05 -29.26 -2.89
CA VAL A 509 -17.04 -28.34 -2.33
C VAL A 509 -16.78 -26.95 -2.87
N VAL A 510 -17.82 -26.35 -3.43
CA VAL A 510 -17.69 -25.19 -4.29
C VAL A 510 -18.67 -24.10 -3.85
N TYR A 511 -18.22 -22.85 -3.93
CA TYR A 511 -19.09 -21.68 -3.86
C TYR A 511 -19.29 -21.13 -5.27
N HIS A 512 -20.54 -21.08 -5.74
CA HIS A 512 -20.91 -20.51 -7.04
C HIS A 512 -21.15 -19.00 -6.93
N GLY A 513 -20.08 -18.23 -7.12
CA GLY A 513 -20.09 -16.77 -6.90
C GLY A 513 -20.82 -15.97 -7.97
N GLU A 514 -21.23 -16.57 -9.09
CA GLU A 514 -21.77 -15.85 -10.26
C GLU A 514 -23.06 -15.09 -9.91
N LYS A 515 -23.88 -15.64 -8.99
CA LYS A 515 -25.11 -15.00 -8.49
C LYS A 515 -24.84 -13.68 -7.76
N ASP A 516 -23.61 -13.51 -7.25
CA ASP A 516 -23.14 -12.33 -6.54
C ASP A 516 -22.18 -11.47 -7.38
N GLY A 517 -21.97 -11.81 -8.65
CA GLY A 517 -20.99 -11.15 -9.52
C GLY A 517 -19.53 -11.47 -9.18
N LEU A 518 -19.28 -12.64 -8.57
CA LEU A 518 -17.96 -13.11 -8.14
C LEU A 518 -17.59 -14.43 -8.85
N HIS A 519 -16.34 -14.83 -8.77
CA HIS A 519 -15.87 -16.10 -9.34
C HIS A 519 -16.29 -17.32 -8.50
N THR A 520 -16.57 -18.43 -9.18
CA THR A 520 -16.65 -19.74 -8.52
C THR A 520 -15.29 -20.12 -7.91
N ARG A 521 -15.31 -20.61 -6.66
CA ARG A 521 -14.11 -21.07 -5.93
C ARG A 521 -14.36 -22.38 -5.20
N VAL A 522 -13.31 -23.20 -5.10
CA VAL A 522 -13.32 -24.47 -4.39
C VAL A 522 -12.88 -24.24 -2.95
N PHE A 523 -13.66 -24.69 -1.96
CA PHE A 523 -13.36 -24.58 -0.53
C PHE A 523 -12.83 -25.90 0.04
N ARG A 524 -13.19 -27.02 -0.57
CA ARG A 524 -12.62 -28.34 -0.26
C ARG A 524 -12.34 -29.07 -1.56
N ASN A 525 -11.13 -29.56 -1.74
CA ASN A 525 -10.78 -30.27 -2.98
C ASN A 525 -11.43 -31.67 -3.01
N LYS A 526 -11.30 -32.36 -4.15
CA LYS A 526 -11.82 -33.72 -4.36
C LYS A 526 -11.25 -34.79 -3.41
N MET A 527 -10.09 -34.52 -2.80
CA MET A 527 -9.48 -35.41 -1.81
C MET A 527 -10.06 -35.20 -0.41
N GLY A 528 -10.98 -34.24 -0.24
CA GLY A 528 -11.54 -33.86 1.07
C GLY A 528 -10.65 -32.90 1.86
N LEU A 529 -9.59 -32.36 1.26
CA LEU A 529 -8.62 -31.49 1.93
C LEU A 529 -9.02 -30.00 1.82
N PRO A 530 -8.67 -29.17 2.82
CA PRO A 530 -8.98 -27.75 2.80
C PRO A 530 -8.15 -27.02 1.73
N THR A 531 -8.80 -26.16 0.97
CA THR A 531 -8.12 -25.17 0.11
C THR A 531 -7.78 -23.91 0.90
N TYR A 532 -7.17 -22.91 0.26
CA TYR A 532 -6.93 -21.60 0.87
C TYR A 532 -8.25 -20.97 1.36
N GLU A 533 -9.32 -21.10 0.56
CA GLU A 533 -10.62 -20.54 0.88
C GLU A 533 -11.17 -21.09 2.20
N ALA A 534 -11.04 -22.40 2.44
CA ALA A 534 -11.41 -22.98 3.73
C ALA A 534 -10.50 -22.49 4.87
N LYS A 535 -9.20 -22.36 4.64
CA LYS A 535 -8.24 -21.88 5.65
C LYS A 535 -8.61 -20.48 6.13
N ASP A 536 -8.95 -19.56 5.23
CA ASP A 536 -9.40 -18.21 5.60
C ASP A 536 -10.76 -18.21 6.34
N LEU A 537 -11.71 -19.09 5.98
CA LEU A 537 -12.93 -19.26 6.79
C LEU A 537 -12.61 -19.73 8.21
N GLY A 538 -11.68 -20.68 8.33
CA GLY A 538 -11.25 -21.21 9.61
C GLY A 538 -10.48 -20.19 10.45
N LEU A 539 -9.67 -19.35 9.81
CA LEU A 539 -8.91 -18.29 10.44
C LEU A 539 -9.81 -17.28 11.16
N VAL A 540 -10.91 -16.87 10.52
CA VAL A 540 -11.90 -15.98 11.16
C VAL A 540 -12.50 -16.63 12.40
N LYS A 541 -12.83 -17.94 12.34
CA LYS A 541 -13.37 -18.69 13.47
C LYS A 541 -12.34 -18.81 14.61
N ALA A 542 -11.10 -19.14 14.27
CA ALA A 542 -10.00 -19.31 15.21
C ALA A 542 -9.73 -18.00 15.96
N LYS A 543 -9.53 -16.89 15.24
CA LYS A 543 -9.36 -15.55 15.82
C LYS A 543 -10.51 -15.18 16.74
N TYR A 544 -11.75 -15.38 16.30
CA TYR A 544 -12.92 -15.01 17.11
C TYR A 544 -13.06 -15.85 18.38
N SER A 545 -12.63 -17.12 18.34
CA SER A 545 -12.68 -18.01 19.50
C SER A 545 -11.68 -17.62 20.59
N GLU A 546 -10.49 -17.16 20.21
CA GLU A 546 -9.47 -16.67 21.15
C GLU A 546 -9.72 -15.23 21.58
N PHE A 547 -10.18 -14.39 20.64
CA PHE A 547 -10.45 -12.98 20.85
C PHE A 547 -11.77 -12.58 20.18
N PRO A 548 -12.91 -12.59 20.92
CA PRO A 548 -14.21 -12.16 20.40
C PRO A 548 -14.21 -10.67 20.04
N PHE A 549 -13.79 -10.37 18.81
CA PHE A 549 -13.64 -9.00 18.30
C PHE A 549 -14.96 -8.37 17.86
N ASP A 550 -15.01 -7.05 17.91
CA ASP A 550 -16.05 -6.21 17.30
C ASP A 550 -15.76 -6.01 15.80
N TYR A 551 -14.48 -5.99 15.42
CA TYR A 551 -14.00 -5.75 14.07
C TYR A 551 -12.66 -6.48 13.86
N SER A 552 -12.41 -6.98 12.66
CA SER A 552 -11.18 -7.66 12.27
C SER A 552 -10.70 -7.14 10.92
N LEU A 553 -9.47 -6.65 10.89
CA LEU A 553 -8.80 -6.14 9.70
C LEU A 553 -7.71 -7.12 9.27
N ASN A 554 -7.76 -7.58 8.02
CA ASN A 554 -6.77 -8.51 7.47
C ASN A 554 -5.94 -7.80 6.39
N ILE A 555 -4.61 -7.76 6.54
CA ILE A 555 -3.72 -6.90 5.77
C ILE A 555 -2.78 -7.75 4.90
N PHE A 556 -3.09 -7.81 3.61
CA PHE A 556 -2.31 -8.56 2.64
C PHE A 556 -2.23 -7.82 1.29
N GLY A 557 -1.48 -8.37 0.34
CA GLY A 557 -1.24 -7.74 -0.96
C GLY A 557 -2.49 -7.67 -1.83
N LYS A 558 -2.56 -6.64 -2.69
CA LYS A 558 -3.67 -6.39 -3.63
C LYS A 558 -4.00 -7.58 -4.55
N GLU A 559 -3.04 -8.45 -4.80
CA GLU A 559 -3.24 -9.68 -5.58
C GLU A 559 -4.27 -10.65 -4.98
N ILE A 560 -4.62 -10.51 -3.69
CA ILE A 560 -5.56 -11.37 -2.98
C ILE A 560 -7.00 -10.79 -2.99
N ASP A 561 -7.22 -9.56 -3.47
CA ASP A 561 -8.51 -8.86 -3.42
C ASP A 561 -9.68 -9.69 -3.97
N GLU A 562 -9.57 -10.18 -5.21
CA GLU A 562 -10.65 -10.93 -5.88
C GLU A 562 -10.92 -12.28 -5.21
N TYR A 563 -9.88 -12.90 -4.69
CA TYR A 563 -9.99 -14.12 -3.90
C TYR A 563 -10.75 -13.86 -2.60
N TYR A 564 -10.37 -12.81 -1.87
CA TYR A 564 -10.94 -12.53 -0.55
C TYR A 564 -12.40 -12.09 -0.63
N LYS A 565 -12.80 -11.39 -1.71
CA LYS A 565 -14.22 -11.06 -1.95
C LYS A 565 -15.11 -12.29 -1.96
N VAL A 566 -14.65 -13.39 -2.57
CA VAL A 566 -15.38 -14.67 -2.59
C VAL A 566 -15.47 -15.27 -1.19
N VAL A 567 -14.33 -15.34 -0.48
CA VAL A 567 -14.28 -15.89 0.88
C VAL A 567 -15.18 -15.11 1.83
N LYS A 568 -15.08 -13.77 1.83
CA LYS A 568 -15.93 -12.90 2.66
C LYS A 568 -17.40 -13.09 2.34
N LYS A 569 -17.77 -13.17 1.06
CA LYS A 569 -19.16 -13.35 0.65
C LYS A 569 -19.72 -14.71 1.10
N ALA A 570 -18.95 -15.78 0.94
CA ALA A 570 -19.31 -17.09 1.47
C ALA A 570 -19.47 -17.04 3.00
N LEU A 571 -18.53 -16.41 3.71
CA LEU A 571 -18.59 -16.24 5.16
C LEU A 571 -19.84 -15.45 5.61
N GLU A 572 -20.20 -14.37 4.92
CA GLU A 572 -21.41 -13.57 5.21
C GLU A 572 -22.70 -14.38 5.08
N GLN A 573 -22.71 -15.43 4.26
CA GLN A 573 -23.86 -16.33 4.11
C GLN A 573 -23.86 -17.47 5.13
N ILE A 574 -22.68 -18.00 5.49
CA ILE A 574 -22.54 -19.12 6.44
C ILE A 574 -22.56 -18.66 7.91
N GLU A 575 -21.92 -17.54 8.21
CA GLU A 575 -21.79 -16.91 9.54
C GLU A 575 -22.01 -15.38 9.42
N PRO A 576 -23.27 -14.90 9.22
CA PRO A 576 -23.54 -13.50 8.90
C PRO A 576 -22.98 -12.48 9.88
N GLU A 577 -22.99 -12.80 11.18
CA GLU A 577 -22.47 -11.90 12.22
C GLU A 577 -20.94 -11.80 12.20
N LEU A 578 -20.23 -12.87 11.83
CA LEU A 578 -18.78 -12.82 11.69
C LEU A 578 -18.37 -12.19 10.36
N GLY A 579 -19.06 -12.51 9.26
CA GLY A 579 -18.77 -11.95 7.94
C GLY A 579 -18.83 -10.42 7.91
N LYS A 580 -19.82 -9.82 8.58
CA LYS A 580 -19.96 -8.35 8.70
C LYS A 580 -18.84 -7.67 9.49
N LYS A 581 -18.14 -8.41 10.36
CA LYS A 581 -17.05 -7.88 11.19
C LYS A 581 -15.68 -7.94 10.50
N GLN A 582 -15.59 -8.56 9.33
CA GLN A 582 -14.33 -8.76 8.60
C GLN A 582 -14.14 -7.69 7.52
N GLU A 583 -12.92 -7.18 7.44
CA GLU A 583 -12.48 -6.31 6.36
C GLU A 583 -11.07 -6.68 5.92
N HIS A 584 -10.83 -6.52 4.62
CA HIS A 584 -9.50 -6.64 4.05
C HIS A 584 -8.98 -5.26 3.67
N LEU A 585 -7.75 -4.97 4.07
CA LEU A 585 -6.98 -3.81 3.62
C LEU A 585 -5.84 -4.28 2.72
N ALA A 586 -5.97 -4.02 1.42
CA ALA A 586 -4.92 -4.26 0.45
C ALA A 586 -3.78 -3.26 0.65
N HIS A 587 -2.55 -3.76 0.83
CA HIS A 587 -1.37 -2.94 0.68
C HIS A 587 -0.84 -3.03 -0.76
N GLY A 588 -0.16 -1.98 -1.23
CA GLY A 588 0.50 -2.02 -2.53
C GLY A 588 1.79 -2.82 -2.50
N MET A 589 2.40 -3.01 -3.67
CA MET A 589 3.66 -3.72 -3.80
C MET A 589 4.85 -2.79 -3.57
N VAL A 590 5.87 -3.29 -2.88
CA VAL A 590 7.16 -2.60 -2.79
C VAL A 590 8.05 -3.01 -3.95
N ASN A 591 8.30 -2.08 -4.87
CA ASN A 591 9.03 -2.35 -6.12
C ASN A 591 10.47 -1.87 -6.01
N LEU A 592 11.44 -2.71 -6.40
CA LEU A 592 12.84 -2.29 -6.53
C LEU A 592 13.06 -1.61 -7.88
N PRO A 593 14.06 -0.71 -8.00
CA PRO A 593 14.44 -0.11 -9.28
C PRO A 593 14.79 -1.14 -10.37
N THR A 594 15.26 -2.32 -9.95
CA THR A 594 15.72 -3.41 -10.82
C THR A 594 14.64 -4.46 -11.14
N GLY A 595 13.38 -4.25 -10.75
CA GLY A 595 12.26 -5.16 -11.00
C GLY A 595 11.70 -5.86 -9.76
N LYS A 596 10.97 -6.97 -9.94
CA LYS A 596 10.32 -7.72 -8.84
C LYS A 596 11.34 -8.54 -8.03
N MET A 597 11.16 -8.57 -6.71
CA MET A 597 11.92 -9.44 -5.81
C MET A 597 11.64 -10.92 -6.11
N SER A 598 12.68 -11.77 -6.06
CA SER A 598 12.52 -13.21 -6.25
C SER A 598 13.48 -13.99 -5.36
N SER A 599 12.92 -14.76 -4.41
CA SER A 599 13.68 -15.66 -3.53
C SER A 599 14.32 -16.81 -4.31
N ARG A 600 13.67 -17.28 -5.39
CA ARG A 600 14.22 -18.32 -6.29
C ARG A 600 15.49 -17.84 -7.01
N LYS A 601 15.56 -16.56 -7.39
CA LYS A 601 16.69 -15.96 -8.12
C LYS A 601 17.73 -15.28 -7.20
N GLY A 602 17.51 -15.25 -5.88
CA GLY A 602 18.43 -14.63 -4.90
C GLY A 602 18.42 -13.09 -4.88
N ASN A 603 17.55 -12.43 -5.63
CA ASN A 603 17.47 -10.96 -5.72
C ASN A 603 16.38 -10.41 -4.78
N VAL A 604 16.50 -10.68 -3.47
CA VAL A 604 15.54 -10.20 -2.46
C VAL A 604 16.24 -9.23 -1.51
N ILE A 605 15.62 -8.08 -1.25
CA ILE A 605 16.05 -7.21 -0.16
C ILE A 605 15.50 -7.80 1.14
N THR A 606 16.40 -8.37 1.94
CA THR A 606 16.08 -8.85 3.28
C THR A 606 15.90 -7.68 4.23
N VAL A 607 15.01 -7.85 5.20
CA VAL A 607 14.77 -6.84 6.24
C VAL A 607 16.02 -6.61 7.08
N GLU A 608 16.82 -7.67 7.29
CA GLU A 608 18.07 -7.58 8.02
C GLU A 608 19.05 -6.61 7.36
N TRP A 609 19.29 -6.78 6.06
CA TRP A 609 20.18 -5.90 5.32
C TRP A 609 19.68 -4.47 5.37
N LEU A 610 18.37 -4.26 5.13
CA LEU A 610 17.76 -2.94 5.11
C LEU A 610 17.93 -2.20 6.45
N LEU A 611 17.61 -2.86 7.57
CA LEU A 611 17.73 -2.25 8.90
C LEU A 611 19.19 -2.04 9.31
N ASN A 612 20.09 -2.97 8.96
CA ASN A 612 21.52 -2.83 9.25
C ASN A 612 22.15 -1.69 8.45
N GLU A 613 21.83 -1.56 7.17
CA GLU A 613 22.33 -0.49 6.32
C GLU A 613 21.84 0.88 6.83
N ALA A 614 20.56 1.00 7.21
CA ALA A 614 20.02 2.22 7.82
C ALA A 614 20.71 2.57 9.14
N ARG A 615 20.93 1.58 10.03
CA ARG A 615 21.69 1.76 11.26
C ARG A 615 23.12 2.24 10.96
N ASP A 616 23.81 1.60 10.03
CA ASP A 616 25.21 1.91 9.74
C ASP A 616 25.37 3.30 9.11
N GLN A 617 24.39 3.76 8.33
CA GLN A 617 24.33 5.15 7.87
C GLN A 617 24.07 6.13 9.00
N ALA A 618 23.13 5.84 9.91
CA ALA A 618 22.91 6.65 11.11
C ALA A 618 24.19 6.77 11.95
N LEU A 619 24.92 5.65 12.12
CA LEU A 619 26.16 5.60 12.89
C LEU A 619 27.26 6.47 12.30
N LYS A 620 27.35 6.55 10.96
CA LYS A 620 28.28 7.44 10.25
C LYS A 620 28.00 8.91 10.56
N LEU A 621 26.72 9.30 10.66
CA LEU A 621 26.31 10.68 10.96
C LEU A 621 26.71 11.14 12.37
N ILE A 622 26.65 10.23 13.35
CA ILE A 622 26.97 10.53 14.77
C ILE A 622 28.38 10.09 15.19
N LYS A 623 29.26 9.76 14.23
CA LYS A 623 30.59 9.21 14.50
C LYS A 623 31.42 10.10 15.44
N ASN A 624 31.34 11.42 15.26
CA ASN A 624 32.13 12.40 16.01
C ASN A 624 31.46 12.87 17.31
N ASP A 625 30.29 12.33 17.67
CA ASP A 625 29.62 12.66 18.92
C ASP A 625 30.43 12.17 20.14
N LYS A 626 30.24 12.78 21.32
CA LYS A 626 30.95 12.43 22.56
C LYS A 626 30.39 11.19 23.27
N MET A 627 29.26 10.64 22.81
CA MET A 627 28.66 9.40 23.32
C MET A 627 29.62 8.19 23.28
N SER A 628 29.41 7.24 24.19
CA SER A 628 30.09 5.95 24.18
C SER A 628 29.75 5.14 22.92
N ALA A 629 30.61 4.19 22.53
CA ALA A 629 30.36 3.34 21.37
C ALA A 629 29.04 2.57 21.47
N ALA A 630 28.72 2.04 22.66
CA ALA A 630 27.46 1.36 22.91
C ALA A 630 26.25 2.29 22.73
N LYS A 631 26.34 3.52 23.26
CA LYS A 631 25.24 4.49 23.14
C LYS A 631 25.06 4.98 21.70
N LYS A 632 26.15 5.18 20.95
CA LYS A 632 26.09 5.49 19.52
C LYS A 632 25.38 4.39 18.75
N LEU A 633 25.68 3.13 19.03
CA LEU A 633 25.02 2.01 18.37
C LEU A 633 23.52 1.96 18.68
N GLU A 634 23.13 2.18 19.95
CA GLU A 634 21.73 2.26 20.36
C GLU A 634 20.97 3.39 19.64
N VAL A 635 21.54 4.59 19.60
CA VAL A 635 20.95 5.74 18.91
C VAL A 635 20.86 5.47 17.41
N ALA A 636 21.92 4.95 16.80
CA ALA A 636 21.94 4.60 15.38
C ALA A 636 20.87 3.56 15.03
N GLU A 637 20.62 2.59 15.90
CA GLU A 637 19.57 1.58 15.71
C GLU A 637 18.18 2.23 15.76
N GLN A 638 17.91 3.09 16.74
CA GLN A 638 16.64 3.82 16.85
C GLN A 638 16.39 4.76 15.66
N VAL A 639 17.43 5.47 15.21
CA VAL A 639 17.34 6.40 14.07
C VAL A 639 17.19 5.65 12.76
N GLY A 640 17.95 4.57 12.55
CA GLY A 640 17.84 3.71 11.37
C GLY A 640 16.45 3.09 11.24
N GLN A 641 15.89 2.56 12.33
CA GLN A 641 14.51 2.07 12.35
C GLN A 641 13.50 3.17 12.06
N GLY A 642 13.67 4.36 12.67
CA GLY A 642 12.80 5.52 12.41
C GLY A 642 12.80 5.91 10.94
N ALA A 643 13.97 5.89 10.29
CA ALA A 643 14.10 6.19 8.86
C ALA A 643 13.36 5.18 7.98
N VAL A 644 13.54 3.88 8.23
CA VAL A 644 12.88 2.80 7.46
C VAL A 644 11.37 2.83 7.67
N LYS A 645 10.92 2.94 8.92
CA LYS A 645 9.48 2.98 9.25
C LYS A 645 8.79 4.17 8.60
N TYR A 646 9.34 5.36 8.75
CA TYR A 646 8.78 6.56 8.14
C TYR A 646 8.78 6.47 6.61
N ALA A 647 9.84 5.96 6.00
CA ALA A 647 9.93 5.82 4.54
C ALA A 647 8.79 5.00 3.95
N LEU A 648 8.34 3.96 4.65
CA LEU A 648 7.25 3.08 4.21
C LEU A 648 5.86 3.58 4.64
N LEU A 649 5.74 4.27 5.78
CA LEU A 649 4.46 4.74 6.32
C LEU A 649 4.02 6.11 5.81
N LYS A 650 4.92 6.89 5.18
CA LYS A 650 4.60 8.22 4.63
C LYS A 650 3.80 8.20 3.32
N SER A 651 3.55 7.01 2.76
CA SER A 651 2.78 6.80 1.53
C SER A 651 1.39 6.25 1.86
N ASN A 652 0.42 6.49 0.97
CA ASN A 652 -0.93 5.93 1.14
C ASN A 652 -0.90 4.41 1.15
N VAL A 653 -1.71 3.79 2.00
CA VAL A 653 -1.90 2.34 1.98
C VAL A 653 -2.63 1.95 0.69
N GLY A 654 -2.16 0.89 0.03
CA GLY A 654 -2.72 0.37 -1.23
C GLY A 654 -2.03 0.86 -2.50
N GLU A 655 -1.20 1.91 -2.41
CA GLU A 655 -0.36 2.35 -3.53
C GLU A 655 0.94 1.55 -3.62
N ASN A 656 1.41 1.29 -4.83
CA ASN A 656 2.73 0.68 -5.03
C ASN A 656 3.82 1.66 -4.58
N VAL A 657 4.74 1.18 -3.74
CA VAL A 657 5.84 1.99 -3.21
C VAL A 657 7.11 1.66 -4.00
N PRO A 658 7.61 2.55 -4.87
CA PRO A 658 8.95 2.40 -5.42
C PRO A 658 9.95 2.57 -4.27
N PHE A 659 10.71 1.53 -3.97
CA PHE A 659 11.67 1.53 -2.87
C PHE A 659 13.09 1.43 -3.42
N ASP A 660 13.76 2.57 -3.44
CA ASP A 660 15.21 2.69 -3.57
C ASP A 660 15.78 3.11 -2.21
N PHE A 661 16.74 2.37 -1.65
CA PHE A 661 17.27 2.70 -0.32
C PHE A 661 17.79 4.14 -0.26
N GLY A 662 18.62 4.54 -1.23
CA GLY A 662 19.31 5.84 -1.22
C GLY A 662 18.38 7.04 -1.38
N GLN A 663 17.23 6.85 -2.02
CA GLN A 663 16.21 7.90 -2.17
C GLN A 663 15.12 7.84 -1.10
N SER A 664 14.76 6.63 -0.64
CA SER A 664 13.57 6.42 0.19
C SER A 664 13.89 6.58 1.68
N VAL A 665 15.06 6.11 2.11
CA VAL A 665 15.51 6.17 3.50
C VAL A 665 16.35 7.45 3.68
N SER A 666 15.68 8.55 4.05
CA SER A 666 16.33 9.84 4.29
C SER A 666 16.60 10.09 5.78
N PHE A 667 17.69 10.81 6.07
CA PHE A 667 18.01 11.35 7.40
C PHE A 667 17.80 12.86 7.49
N SER A 668 17.17 13.45 6.48
CA SER A 668 16.86 14.88 6.39
C SER A 668 15.50 15.12 5.70
N GLY A 669 14.93 16.32 5.87
CA GLY A 669 13.60 16.64 5.33
C GLY A 669 12.51 15.75 5.94
N ALA A 670 11.48 15.43 5.14
CA ALA A 670 10.35 14.58 5.54
C ALA A 670 10.80 13.15 5.85
N SER A 671 11.21 12.92 7.10
CA SER A 671 11.87 11.70 7.56
C SER A 671 11.66 11.44 9.06
N GLY A 672 11.72 10.17 9.46
CA GLY A 672 11.68 9.77 10.87
C GLY A 672 12.81 10.38 11.71
N PRO A 673 14.07 10.37 11.23
CA PRO A 673 15.19 11.04 11.91
C PRO A 673 14.97 12.53 12.18
N TYR A 674 14.34 13.26 11.26
CA TYR A 674 14.01 14.68 11.48
C TYR A 674 13.02 14.88 12.63
N ILE A 675 11.99 14.03 12.72
CA ILE A 675 11.01 14.06 13.81
C ILE A 675 11.69 13.69 15.14
N GLN A 676 12.52 12.64 15.15
CA GLN A 676 13.28 12.23 16.34
C GLN A 676 14.25 13.31 16.82
N TYR A 677 14.92 14.01 15.90
CA TYR A 677 15.78 15.16 16.22
C TYR A 677 14.98 16.28 16.88
N THR A 678 13.80 16.61 16.33
CA THR A 678 12.91 17.63 16.89
C THR A 678 12.43 17.24 18.29
N PHE A 679 12.07 15.98 18.50
CA PHE A 679 11.75 15.45 19.83
C PHE A 679 12.91 15.60 20.82
N ALA A 680 14.13 15.22 20.42
CA ALA A 680 15.31 15.37 21.26
C ALA A 680 15.61 16.85 21.59
N ARG A 681 15.41 17.76 20.63
CA ARG A 681 15.53 19.21 20.82
C ARG A 681 14.53 19.72 21.87
N ALA A 682 13.26 19.36 21.73
CA ALA A 682 12.21 19.69 22.70
C ALA A 682 12.55 19.19 24.11
N GLY A 683 12.98 17.93 24.23
CA GLY A 683 13.42 17.35 25.50
C GLY A 683 14.64 18.06 26.11
N SER A 684 15.59 18.51 25.27
CA SER A 684 16.75 19.28 25.72
C SER A 684 16.34 20.63 26.31
N ILE A 685 15.37 21.32 25.73
CA ILE A 685 14.84 22.60 26.22
C ILE A 685 14.23 22.41 27.62
N LEU A 686 13.36 21.41 27.78
CA LEU A 686 12.77 21.08 29.08
C LEU A 686 13.83 20.72 30.13
N THR A 687 14.85 19.95 29.72
CA THR A 687 15.95 19.58 30.62
C THR A 687 16.75 20.81 31.08
N LYS A 688 17.01 21.77 30.18
CA LYS A 688 17.71 23.02 30.51
C LYS A 688 16.88 23.96 31.38
N ALA A 689 15.57 24.02 31.15
CA ALA A 689 14.64 24.80 31.96
C ALA A 689 14.58 24.28 33.41
N GLY A 690 14.66 22.95 33.59
CA GLY A 690 14.59 22.31 34.91
C GLY A 690 13.22 22.49 35.58
N LYS A 691 13.07 22.02 36.83
CA LYS A 691 11.80 22.11 37.58
C LYS A 691 11.37 23.54 37.92
N ASN A 692 12.32 24.48 37.96
CA ASN A 692 12.07 25.88 38.36
C ASN A 692 11.76 26.80 37.16
N GLY A 693 11.85 26.29 35.92
CA GLY A 693 11.62 27.05 34.70
C GLY A 693 10.22 26.89 34.09
N LEU A 694 9.35 26.08 34.69
CA LEU A 694 7.96 25.90 34.26
C LEU A 694 7.08 26.88 35.03
N VAL A 695 6.64 27.94 34.35
CA VAL A 695 5.72 28.94 34.90
C VAL A 695 4.32 28.65 34.34
N GLU A 696 3.33 28.52 35.22
CA GLU A 696 1.92 28.52 34.80
C GLU A 696 1.54 29.94 34.40
N PHE A 697 1.22 30.13 33.11
CA PHE A 697 0.72 31.42 32.64
C PHE A 697 -0.80 31.37 32.51
N THR A 698 -1.50 32.21 33.28
CA THR A 698 -2.97 32.29 33.27
C THR A 698 -3.50 33.17 32.13
N ASP A 699 -2.79 34.25 31.79
CA ASP A 699 -3.11 35.19 30.71
C ASP A 699 -1.95 35.32 29.72
N VAL A 700 -1.92 34.46 28.69
CA VAL A 700 -0.92 34.50 27.61
C VAL A 700 -1.56 35.03 26.34
N SER A 701 -0.99 36.10 25.79
CA SER A 701 -1.19 36.46 24.40
C SER A 701 -0.16 35.68 23.58
N PHE A 702 -0.63 34.84 22.66
CA PHE A 702 0.23 34.09 21.77
C PHE A 702 0.57 34.93 20.53
N ASN A 703 1.82 34.93 20.10
CA ASN A 703 2.19 35.41 18.78
C ASN A 703 1.73 34.43 17.68
N GLU A 704 2.01 34.74 16.41
CA GLU A 704 1.58 33.91 15.28
C GLU A 704 2.21 32.51 15.30
N ASP A 705 3.52 32.40 15.58
CA ASP A 705 4.23 31.12 15.61
C ASP A 705 3.77 30.23 16.78
N GLU A 706 3.61 30.81 17.96
CA GLU A 706 3.06 30.13 19.15
C GLU A 706 1.62 29.65 18.90
N SER A 707 0.82 30.51 18.26
CA SER A 707 -0.55 30.24 17.85
C SER A 707 -0.65 29.08 16.86
N SER A 708 0.30 28.98 15.92
CA SER A 708 0.36 27.89 14.94
C SER A 708 0.69 26.56 15.62
N VAL A 709 1.72 26.53 16.49
CA VAL A 709 2.08 25.34 17.26
C VAL A 709 0.92 24.88 18.17
N LEU A 710 0.26 25.82 18.87
CA LEU A 710 -0.87 25.53 19.74
C LEU A 710 -2.02 24.84 18.98
N ARG A 711 -2.33 25.31 17.77
CA ARG A 711 -3.37 24.73 16.91
C ARG A 711 -3.02 23.32 16.44
N SER A 712 -1.77 23.11 16.02
CA SER A 712 -1.33 21.77 15.61
C SER A 712 -1.39 20.78 16.76
N LEU A 713 -0.96 21.17 17.97
CA LEU A 713 -1.09 20.32 19.16
C LEU A 713 -2.54 19.97 19.47
N TYR A 714 -3.46 20.93 19.31
CA TYR A 714 -4.89 20.71 19.48
C TYR A 714 -5.47 19.71 18.46
N GLN A 715 -4.96 19.67 17.23
CA GLN A 715 -5.43 18.76 16.17
C GLN A 715 -5.03 17.29 16.36
N TYR A 716 -4.10 16.96 17.27
CA TYR A 716 -3.59 15.60 17.45
C TYR A 716 -4.67 14.51 17.58
N PRO A 717 -5.68 14.65 18.47
CA PRO A 717 -6.80 13.70 18.56
C PRO A 717 -7.51 13.44 17.24
N GLU A 718 -7.76 14.50 16.47
CA GLU A 718 -8.53 14.41 15.23
C GLU A 718 -7.74 13.67 14.14
N VAL A 719 -6.44 13.92 14.06
CA VAL A 719 -5.50 13.20 13.18
C VAL A 719 -5.47 11.71 13.51
N VAL A 720 -5.40 11.36 14.80
CA VAL A 720 -5.34 9.97 15.27
C VAL A 720 -6.68 9.25 15.01
N VAL A 721 -7.80 9.95 15.20
CA VAL A 721 -9.15 9.48 14.87
C VAL A 721 -9.30 9.24 13.36
N GLU A 722 -8.85 10.19 12.55
CA GLU A 722 -8.89 10.09 11.09
C GLU A 722 -8.06 8.93 10.57
N ALA A 723 -6.86 8.75 11.11
CA ALA A 723 -5.97 7.65 10.74
C ALA A 723 -6.58 6.28 11.06
N ALA A 724 -7.27 6.14 12.19
CA ALA A 724 -7.98 4.90 12.55
C ALA A 724 -9.12 4.60 11.58
N LYS A 725 -9.90 5.64 11.26
CA LYS A 725 -11.09 5.55 10.41
C LYS A 725 -10.76 5.17 8.97
N ASN A 726 -9.69 5.72 8.42
CA ASN A 726 -9.32 5.55 7.02
C ASN A 726 -8.20 4.51 6.81
N PHE A 727 -7.73 3.86 7.87
CA PHE A 727 -6.59 2.92 7.83
C PHE A 727 -5.31 3.57 7.26
N THR A 728 -5.07 4.84 7.59
CA THR A 728 -4.01 5.66 6.97
C THR A 728 -2.97 6.16 7.99
N PRO A 729 -1.94 5.35 8.30
CA PRO A 729 -0.79 5.81 9.10
C PRO A 729 -0.08 7.04 8.52
N GLN A 730 -0.17 7.23 7.21
CA GLN A 730 0.37 8.37 6.46
C GLN A 730 -0.10 9.72 7.01
N VAL A 731 -1.36 9.83 7.42
CA VAL A 731 -1.93 11.05 8.02
C VAL A 731 -1.17 11.43 9.29
N VAL A 732 -0.81 10.45 10.12
CA VAL A 732 0.01 10.67 11.33
C VAL A 732 1.42 11.11 10.96
N THR A 733 2.06 10.49 9.96
CA THR A 733 3.41 10.88 9.55
C THR A 733 3.48 12.32 9.01
N THR A 734 2.50 12.72 8.21
CA THR A 734 2.37 14.08 7.67
C THR A 734 2.16 15.09 8.79
N TYR A 735 1.26 14.79 9.73
CA TYR A 735 1.02 15.61 10.90
C TYR A 735 2.29 15.81 11.75
N LEU A 736 2.99 14.72 12.09
CA LEU A 736 4.19 14.79 12.92
C LEU A 736 5.33 15.56 12.24
N PHE A 737 5.47 15.43 10.92
CA PHE A 737 6.44 16.22 10.17
C PHE A 737 6.09 17.71 10.16
N GLY A 738 4.83 18.06 9.89
CA GLY A 738 4.35 19.44 9.93
C GLY A 738 4.54 20.09 11.30
N LEU A 739 4.14 19.38 12.38
CA LEU A 739 4.34 19.83 13.76
C LEU A 739 5.83 20.05 14.08
N ALA A 740 6.70 19.14 13.62
CA ALA A 740 8.14 19.29 13.81
C ALA A 740 8.69 20.53 13.08
N GLN A 741 8.18 20.85 11.89
CA GLN A 741 8.56 22.07 11.17
C GLN A 741 8.11 23.33 11.91
N GLN A 742 6.84 23.38 12.32
CA GLN A 742 6.29 24.52 13.08
C GLN A 742 7.02 24.73 14.40
N PHE A 743 7.28 23.65 15.17
CA PHE A 743 8.03 23.74 16.43
C PHE A 743 9.44 24.29 16.22
N ASN A 744 10.15 23.82 15.19
CA ASN A 744 11.49 24.31 14.89
C ASN A 744 11.48 25.77 14.42
N GLY A 745 10.43 26.19 13.71
CA GLY A 745 10.18 27.59 13.36
C GLY A 745 9.99 28.45 14.60
N PHE A 746 9.04 28.09 15.46
CA PHE A 746 8.74 28.75 16.73
C PHE A 746 9.97 28.92 17.65
N TYR A 747 10.84 27.91 17.72
CA TYR A 747 12.00 27.98 18.60
C TYR A 747 13.13 28.89 18.08
N ASN A 748 13.26 29.03 16.76
CA ASN A 748 14.36 29.77 16.13
C ASN A 748 14.04 31.27 16.11
#